data_AF-A0A371EE48-F1
#
_entry.id   AF-A0A371EE48-F1
#
_cell.length_a   1.000
_cell.length_b   1.000
_cell.length_c   1.000
_cell.angle_alpha   90.00
_cell.angle_beta   90.00
_cell.angle_gamma   90.00
#
_symmetry.space_group_name_H-M   'P 1'
#
loop_
_entity.id
_entity.type
_entity.pdbx_description
1 polymer ?
#
loop_
_entity_poly.entity_id
_entity_poly.type
_entity_poly.pdbx_seq_one_letter_code
_entity_poly.pdbx_strand_id
1 'polypeptide(L)'
;MRSSLHPWLSPFPFALPLLRLTRRFNRRQRSSRVGFVSNGGRIVRRLRNSVAVRSLLNDNRPSVNDYGAAESARVLFERLFEQTQIRFTGEEPDLRILESDLKAVLAALKKKEDHLVEAERTVLLENSKLKHTKEELERQESEIEAARIRYEKLEEEMKETTVKLVSQASQIEELKLRVRDRDHEIDAVRYALGLKEGEVEKMRDELEMKSQEAAVFDSELREKGRVLDETNEVLKKQETELQELKRAVREKEEEIEVFLAQREIEREKMRVTEANLEKQAMDWLLAQEELKRLGEEAARHAEESSETLDDFRRVKKLLNDVRSELVSSQQALASSRSKMEEQERLLEQQLSELGEQRASVMSYMESLKDAQIEVESERTKLRAAEYQNNELERDLKMERELMNELEEELKKERTSLEQAVTEMALLQEELERKGDEFRETSAILQANESELVDAKLEIQRLKSEKASLQGILEEKDLELSNARKMLMEVNQEISDLKMLMNSKETQLIEASNMLREKDEHVQIIQNKLNNTNQKAFEAETVVERILDLTNKLVASIKDEDINSSPDKIMGHQIHEQLLEEPANELRWQQKRLENELELAKESLKEKEMEVLAAQRSLTIKDEELKMTLARLNAKEEELKKVRKEVTEDSNDLKRLYALAQETIGDKSLGDLAIEKLQLEAAQLEVEAATNALQKLADMSRELLNKAILSVEADNYISIVQSNDNDKKSDLITDINNSDCLTEVKAGVARLSTLTELLVMEAGIVAAN
;
A
#
# COMPACT_ATOMS: atom_id res chain seq x y z
N MET A 1 -46.44 -12.83 -37.99
CA MET A 1 -47.33 -12.26 -36.94
C MET A 1 -46.56 -11.21 -36.16
N ARG A 2 -47.17 -10.06 -35.86
CA ARG A 2 -46.75 -8.98 -34.94
C ARG A 2 -45.24 -8.77 -34.71
N SER A 3 -44.70 -7.81 -35.44
CA SER A 3 -43.45 -7.10 -35.14
C SER A 3 -43.52 -6.35 -33.80
N SER A 4 -42.37 -6.25 -33.11
CA SER A 4 -42.16 -5.31 -32.00
C SER A 4 -40.75 -4.71 -32.08
N LEU A 5 -40.56 -3.81 -33.04
CA LEU A 5 -39.38 -2.95 -33.14
C LEU A 5 -39.67 -1.64 -32.41
N HIS A 6 -38.91 -1.36 -31.34
CA HIS A 6 -38.82 -0.01 -30.77
C HIS A 6 -37.49 0.62 -31.22
N PRO A 7 -37.51 1.80 -31.86
CA PRO A 7 -36.29 2.45 -32.34
C PRO A 7 -35.58 3.19 -31.21
N TRP A 8 -34.27 2.99 -31.09
CA TRP A 8 -33.41 3.89 -30.34
C TRP A 8 -33.15 5.15 -31.18
N LEU A 9 -33.74 6.27 -30.75
CA LEU A 9 -33.46 7.60 -31.27
C LEU A 9 -33.20 8.54 -30.10
N SER A 10 -31.95 8.94 -29.90
CA SER A 10 -31.59 10.24 -29.33
C SER A 10 -30.13 10.59 -29.67
N PRO A 11 -29.81 11.87 -29.93
CA PRO A 11 -28.54 12.27 -30.54
C PRO A 11 -27.51 12.78 -29.52
N PHE A 12 -26.27 12.95 -29.98
CA PHE A 12 -25.29 13.83 -29.34
C PHE A 12 -25.81 15.27 -29.28
N PRO A 13 -25.51 16.00 -28.19
CA PRO A 13 -25.22 17.42 -28.30
C PRO A 13 -23.84 17.76 -27.71
N PHE A 14 -23.01 18.40 -28.53
CA PHE A 14 -21.90 19.22 -28.04
C PHE A 14 -22.45 20.37 -27.20
N ALA A 15 -21.88 20.62 -26.03
CA ALA A 15 -22.04 21.89 -25.31
C ALA A 15 -20.79 22.23 -24.48
N LEU A 16 -19.96 23.13 -25.03
CA LEU A 16 -19.06 23.96 -24.21
C LEU A 16 -19.92 24.85 -23.28
N PRO A 17 -19.35 25.31 -22.16
CA PRO A 17 -19.02 26.74 -22.18
C PRO A 17 -17.67 27.07 -21.54
N LEU A 18 -16.92 27.91 -22.25
CA LEU A 18 -15.76 28.62 -21.76
C LEU A 18 -16.18 29.98 -21.17
N LEU A 19 -15.36 30.48 -20.23
CA LEU A 19 -15.23 31.87 -19.77
C LEU A 19 -16.18 32.45 -18.71
N ARG A 20 -15.55 32.69 -17.54
CA ARG A 20 -15.59 33.91 -16.72
C ARG A 20 -16.92 34.35 -16.11
N LEU A 21 -16.97 34.27 -14.77
CA LEU A 21 -17.21 35.49 -14.00
C LEU A 21 -16.35 35.58 -12.74
N THR A 22 -15.58 36.65 -12.64
CA THR A 22 -14.86 37.05 -11.43
C THR A 22 -15.84 37.43 -10.33
N ARG A 23 -15.76 36.78 -9.16
CA ARG A 23 -16.35 37.35 -7.95
C ARG A 23 -15.47 37.09 -6.72
N ARG A 24 -14.55 38.04 -6.48
CA ARG A 24 -14.06 38.28 -5.11
C ARG A 24 -15.28 38.54 -4.23
N PHE A 25 -15.51 37.68 -3.24
CA PHE A 25 -16.33 38.05 -2.10
C PHE A 25 -15.62 37.65 -0.81
N ASN A 26 -15.03 38.66 -0.16
CA ASN A 26 -14.59 38.57 1.22
C ASN A 26 -15.76 38.12 2.10
N ARG A 27 -15.63 36.99 2.80
CA ARG A 27 -16.44 36.76 4.00
C ARG A 27 -15.61 36.17 5.13
N ARG A 28 -15.20 37.10 6.01
CA ARG A 28 -14.71 36.89 7.37
C ARG A 28 -15.26 35.62 8.04
N GLN A 29 -14.38 34.66 8.31
CA GLN A 29 -14.29 34.00 9.62
C GLN A 29 -13.09 34.68 10.29
N ARG A 30 -13.21 35.67 11.18
CA ARG A 30 -13.97 35.66 12.44
C ARG A 30 -13.88 34.31 13.13
N SER A 31 -12.89 34.22 14.01
CA SER A 31 -12.87 33.42 15.24
C SER A 31 -14.28 32.94 15.62
N SER A 32 -14.56 31.67 15.33
CA SER A 32 -15.70 30.97 15.88
C SER A 32 -15.40 30.64 17.34
N ARG A 33 -15.63 31.63 18.20
CA ARG A 33 -16.12 31.36 19.56
C ARG A 33 -17.39 30.49 19.44
N VAL A 34 -17.20 29.17 19.36
CA VAL A 34 -18.24 28.23 19.78
C VAL A 34 -18.13 28.19 21.30
N GLY A 35 -18.95 29.01 21.95
CA GLY A 35 -19.11 28.92 23.39
C GLY A 35 -19.73 27.58 23.71
N PHE A 36 -19.00 26.70 24.41
CA PHE A 36 -19.63 25.59 25.09
C PHE A 36 -20.58 26.17 26.15
N VAL A 37 -21.88 25.98 25.93
CA VAL A 37 -22.90 26.17 26.95
C VAL A 37 -22.59 25.18 28.06
N SER A 38 -21.99 25.67 29.13
CA SER A 38 -21.73 24.87 30.33
C SER A 38 -23.05 24.66 31.06
N ASN A 39 -23.70 23.51 30.84
CA ASN A 39 -24.72 23.00 31.75
C ASN A 39 -25.01 21.50 31.54
N GLY A 40 -25.15 20.77 32.65
CA GLY A 40 -25.44 19.33 32.67
C GLY A 40 -24.19 18.44 32.50
N GLY A 41 -23.48 18.01 33.56
CA GLY A 41 -23.76 18.09 34.98
C GLY A 41 -24.04 16.71 35.58
N ARG A 42 -23.08 16.16 36.34
CA ARG A 42 -23.30 15.08 37.32
C ARG A 42 -22.26 15.10 38.44
N ILE A 43 -22.72 15.55 39.61
CA ILE A 43 -22.40 15.01 40.94
C ILE A 43 -20.89 14.91 41.28
N VAL A 44 -20.24 16.06 41.49
CA VAL A 44 -19.22 16.16 42.54
C VAL A 44 -19.94 16.57 43.82
N ARG A 45 -20.21 15.61 44.71
CA ARG A 45 -20.69 15.91 46.06
C ARG A 45 -19.58 16.61 46.83
N ARG A 46 -19.56 17.94 46.78
CA ARG A 46 -18.94 18.74 47.84
C ARG A 46 -19.68 18.44 49.13
N LEU A 47 -19.17 17.46 49.89
CA LEU A 47 -19.43 17.37 51.31
C LEU A 47 -18.78 18.60 51.96
N ARG A 48 -19.52 19.71 51.95
CA ARG A 48 -19.50 20.65 53.06
C ARG A 48 -20.02 19.91 54.28
N ASN A 49 -19.19 19.02 54.82
CA ASN A 49 -19.23 18.73 56.23
C ASN A 49 -18.67 20.00 56.88
N SER A 50 -19.57 20.96 57.08
CA SER A 50 -19.50 21.81 58.25
C SER A 50 -19.65 20.87 59.45
N VAL A 51 -18.55 20.19 59.79
CA VAL A 51 -18.30 19.81 61.17
C VAL A 51 -18.32 21.14 61.89
N ALA A 52 -19.45 21.44 62.52
CA ALA A 52 -19.47 22.43 63.55
C ALA A 52 -18.35 21.99 64.49
N VAL A 53 -17.27 22.78 64.55
CA VAL A 53 -16.36 22.76 65.68
C VAL A 53 -17.26 23.14 66.84
N ARG A 54 -17.86 22.11 67.43
CA ARG A 54 -18.75 22.23 68.56
C ARG A 54 -17.80 22.69 69.64
N SER A 55 -17.79 23.99 69.88
CA SER A 55 -16.97 24.62 70.90
C SER A 55 -17.39 24.01 72.22
N LEU A 56 -16.70 22.95 72.62
CA LEU A 56 -16.74 22.37 73.97
C LEU A 56 -15.97 23.29 74.93
N LEU A 57 -16.21 24.60 74.81
CA LEU A 57 -16.34 25.48 75.95
C LEU A 57 -17.58 24.99 76.70
N ASN A 58 -17.41 23.86 77.40
CA ASN A 58 -18.30 23.50 78.48
C ASN A 58 -18.12 24.62 79.50
N ASP A 59 -19.15 25.43 79.72
CA ASP A 59 -19.20 26.47 80.76
C ASP A 59 -19.28 25.87 82.17
N ASN A 60 -18.51 24.80 82.41
CA ASN A 60 -18.16 24.29 83.73
C ASN A 60 -17.06 25.15 84.36
N ARG A 61 -17.20 26.49 84.27
CA ARG A 61 -16.64 27.34 85.32
C ARG A 61 -17.45 27.02 86.58
N PRO A 62 -16.84 26.48 87.66
CA PRO A 62 -17.50 26.57 88.94
C PRO A 62 -17.77 28.05 89.22
N SER A 63 -19.02 28.41 89.47
CA SER A 63 -19.39 29.76 89.89
C SER A 63 -18.69 30.06 91.21
N VAL A 64 -17.62 30.84 91.17
CA VAL A 64 -16.81 31.23 92.36
C VAL A 64 -17.61 32.14 93.32
N ASN A 65 -18.88 32.43 93.03
CA ASN A 65 -19.71 33.39 93.78
C ASN A 65 -20.64 32.77 94.84
N ASP A 66 -20.72 31.45 95.00
CA ASP A 66 -21.58 30.80 96.03
C ASP A 66 -20.86 30.49 97.37
N TYR A 67 -19.89 31.32 97.77
CA TYR A 67 -19.35 31.30 99.14
C TYR A 67 -20.24 32.11 100.10
N GLY A 68 -21.42 31.56 100.39
CA GLY A 68 -22.50 32.24 101.09
C GLY A 68 -22.21 32.64 102.55
N ALA A 69 -22.74 33.82 102.91
CA ALA A 69 -23.36 34.17 104.19
C ALA A 69 -22.63 33.83 105.52
N ALA A 70 -21.30 33.78 105.53
CA ALA A 70 -20.50 33.85 106.75
C ALA A 70 -19.83 35.23 106.83
N GLU A 71 -19.78 35.85 108.02
CA GLU A 71 -19.08 37.10 108.23
C GLU A 71 -17.62 36.95 107.76
N SER A 72 -17.19 37.83 106.84
CA SER A 72 -15.85 37.73 106.27
C SER A 72 -14.81 37.78 107.39
N ALA A 73 -13.76 36.96 107.32
CA ALA A 73 -12.69 36.99 108.31
C ALA A 73 -12.14 38.42 108.50
N ARG A 74 -12.14 39.23 107.44
CA ARG A 74 -11.82 40.67 107.48
C ARG A 74 -12.75 41.47 108.42
N VAL A 75 -14.07 41.26 108.34
CA VAL A 75 -15.09 41.94 109.15
C VAL A 75 -15.02 41.49 110.62
N LEU A 76 -14.75 40.20 110.86
CA LEU A 76 -14.52 39.67 112.21
C LEU A 76 -13.20 40.21 112.81
N PHE A 77 -12.14 40.35 112.00
CA PHE A 77 -10.91 41.05 112.41
C PHE A 77 -11.16 42.53 112.70
N GLU A 78 -11.97 43.22 111.89
CA GLU A 78 -12.41 44.61 112.14
C GLU A 78 -13.15 44.72 113.48
N ARG A 79 -14.11 43.83 113.78
CA ARG A 79 -14.83 43.79 115.07
C ARG A 79 -13.91 43.51 116.26
N LEU A 80 -12.97 42.57 116.13
CA LEU A 80 -11.93 42.33 117.15
C LEU A 80 -11.03 43.57 117.36
N PHE A 81 -10.73 44.32 116.30
CA PHE A 81 -9.96 45.56 116.38
C PHE A 81 -10.75 46.69 117.06
N GLU A 82 -12.03 46.86 116.72
CA GLU A 82 -12.92 47.82 117.38
C GLU A 82 -13.11 47.48 118.87
N GLN A 83 -13.36 46.21 119.19
CA GLN A 83 -13.54 45.76 120.58
C GLN A 83 -12.25 45.84 121.41
N THR A 84 -11.07 45.76 120.79
CA THR A 84 -9.78 46.06 121.46
C THR A 84 -9.44 47.55 121.52
N GLN A 85 -10.11 48.42 120.75
CA GLN A 85 -10.03 49.89 120.89
C GLN A 85 -10.92 50.45 122.02
N ILE A 86 -12.04 49.78 122.38
CA ILE A 86 -12.89 50.16 123.54
C ILE A 86 -12.12 50.13 124.88
N ARG A 87 -10.94 49.48 124.90
CA ARG A 87 -10.00 49.40 126.04
C ARG A 87 -9.56 50.76 126.62
N PHE A 88 -9.79 51.87 125.92
CA PHE A 88 -9.48 53.23 126.37
C PHE A 88 -10.63 53.95 127.13
N THR A 89 -11.84 53.36 127.24
CA THR A 89 -13.02 54.05 127.82
C THR A 89 -13.66 53.39 129.05
N GLY A 90 -12.93 52.54 129.77
CA GLY A 90 -13.18 52.29 131.20
C GLY A 90 -14.28 51.29 131.59
N GLU A 91 -14.87 50.56 130.64
CA GLU A 91 -15.71 49.38 130.94
C GLU A 91 -14.91 48.08 130.78
N GLU A 92 -15.14 47.09 131.65
CA GLU A 92 -14.47 45.79 131.55
C GLU A 92 -14.97 45.01 130.32
N PRO A 93 -14.08 44.54 129.42
CA PRO A 93 -14.50 43.79 128.25
C PRO A 93 -14.99 42.38 128.64
N ASP A 94 -16.19 42.01 128.19
CA ASP A 94 -16.69 40.64 128.34
C ASP A 94 -15.83 39.67 127.51
N LEU A 95 -14.90 39.02 128.21
CA LEU A 95 -13.91 38.10 127.65
C LEU A 95 -14.55 36.97 126.82
N ARG A 96 -15.81 36.60 127.10
CA ARG A 96 -16.52 35.56 126.34
C ARG A 96 -16.79 35.98 124.90
N ILE A 97 -17.07 37.27 124.66
CA ILE A 97 -17.36 37.80 123.32
C ILE A 97 -16.08 37.83 122.49
N LEU A 98 -14.97 38.29 123.09
CA LEU A 98 -13.65 38.28 122.44
C LEU A 98 -13.19 36.85 122.11
N GLU A 99 -13.42 35.89 123.01
CA GLU A 99 -13.10 34.48 122.77
C GLU A 99 -13.99 33.86 121.67
N SER A 100 -15.28 34.20 121.60
CA SER A 100 -16.16 33.74 120.52
C SER A 100 -15.77 34.33 119.16
N ASP A 101 -15.41 35.61 119.10
CA ASP A 101 -15.01 36.27 117.86
C ASP A 101 -13.65 35.75 117.36
N LEU A 102 -12.70 35.50 118.27
CA LEU A 102 -11.40 34.90 117.89
C LEU A 102 -11.56 33.44 117.42
N LYS A 103 -12.46 32.66 118.05
CA LYS A 103 -12.85 31.33 117.54
C LYS A 103 -13.56 31.41 116.18
N ALA A 104 -14.41 32.41 115.95
CA ALA A 104 -15.07 32.65 114.67
C ALA A 104 -14.07 33.03 113.56
N VAL A 105 -13.09 33.89 113.87
CA VAL A 105 -11.96 34.20 112.97
C VAL A 105 -11.16 32.96 112.61
N LEU A 106 -10.77 32.14 113.60
CA LEU A 106 -10.03 30.91 113.34
C LEU A 106 -10.84 29.91 112.49
N ALA A 107 -12.14 29.78 112.75
CA ALA A 107 -13.03 28.96 111.92
C ALA A 107 -13.16 29.51 110.49
N ALA A 108 -13.27 30.83 110.32
CA ALA A 108 -13.35 31.48 109.01
C ALA A 108 -12.03 31.39 108.22
N LEU A 109 -10.88 31.52 108.89
CA LEU A 109 -9.56 31.33 108.31
C LEU A 109 -9.32 29.87 107.92
N LYS A 110 -9.65 28.91 108.80
CA LYS A 110 -9.55 27.48 108.47
C LYS A 110 -10.44 27.11 107.29
N LYS A 111 -11.67 27.62 107.23
CA LYS A 111 -12.54 27.46 106.06
C LYS A 111 -11.94 28.08 104.79
N LYS A 112 -11.22 29.20 104.89
CA LYS A 112 -10.48 29.78 103.76
C LYS A 112 -9.25 28.97 103.36
N GLU A 113 -8.54 28.37 104.30
CA GLU A 113 -7.44 27.43 104.07
C GLU A 113 -7.95 26.16 103.36
N ASP A 114 -9.01 25.53 103.87
CA ASP A 114 -9.68 24.38 103.25
C ASP A 114 -10.13 24.71 101.81
N HIS A 115 -10.68 25.91 101.57
CA HIS A 115 -11.03 26.38 100.22
C HIS A 115 -9.83 26.68 99.33
N LEU A 116 -8.70 27.13 99.87
CA LEU A 116 -7.45 27.33 99.11
C LEU A 116 -6.82 26.00 98.72
N VAL A 117 -6.81 25.00 99.62
CA VAL A 117 -6.36 23.64 99.34
C VAL A 117 -7.24 22.97 98.29
N GLU A 118 -8.56 23.18 98.35
CA GLU A 118 -9.46 22.66 97.31
C GLU A 118 -9.28 23.39 95.98
N ALA A 119 -9.07 24.72 96.00
CA ALA A 119 -8.72 25.48 94.80
C ALA A 119 -7.39 24.98 94.18
N GLU A 120 -6.35 24.75 94.97
CA GLU A 120 -5.07 24.19 94.53
C GLU A 120 -5.25 22.80 93.90
N ARG A 121 -6.05 21.91 94.52
CA ARG A 121 -6.41 20.61 93.93
C ARG A 121 -7.13 20.75 92.60
N THR A 122 -8.09 21.67 92.49
CA THR A 122 -8.78 21.92 91.22
C THR A 122 -7.82 22.45 90.15
N VAL A 123 -6.91 23.37 90.48
CA VAL A 123 -5.90 23.90 89.56
C VAL A 123 -4.91 22.81 89.12
N LEU A 124 -4.47 21.92 90.02
CA LEU A 124 -3.61 20.79 89.66
C LEU A 124 -4.33 19.81 88.71
N LEU A 125 -5.63 19.57 88.93
CA LEU A 125 -6.47 18.71 88.10
C LEU A 125 -6.83 19.36 86.75
N GLU A 126 -6.96 20.68 86.71
CA GLU A 126 -7.06 21.45 85.46
C GLU A 126 -5.74 21.47 84.69
N ASN A 127 -4.60 21.62 85.37
CA ASN A 127 -3.28 21.62 84.75
C ASN A 127 -2.93 20.24 84.14
N SER A 128 -3.29 19.13 84.81
CA SER A 128 -3.12 17.79 84.25
C SER A 128 -4.04 17.53 83.04
N LYS A 129 -5.29 18.02 83.07
CA LYS A 129 -6.18 18.03 81.91
C LYS A 129 -5.62 18.87 80.77
N LEU A 130 -5.14 20.09 81.04
CA LEU A 130 -4.53 20.98 80.05
C LEU A 130 -3.33 20.32 79.38
N LYS A 131 -2.45 19.69 80.17
CA LYS A 131 -1.32 18.91 79.66
C LYS A 131 -1.78 17.79 78.71
N HIS A 132 -2.74 16.97 79.10
CA HIS A 132 -3.29 15.92 78.24
C HIS A 132 -3.93 16.49 76.96
N THR A 133 -4.67 17.61 77.05
CA THR A 133 -5.25 18.23 75.84
C THR A 133 -4.19 18.82 74.92
N LYS A 134 -3.07 19.30 75.46
CA LYS A 134 -1.93 19.77 74.68
C LYS A 134 -1.24 18.61 73.97
N GLU A 135 -0.96 17.51 74.66
CA GLU A 135 -0.36 16.31 74.08
C GLU A 135 -1.25 15.70 72.97
N GLU A 136 -2.57 15.69 73.15
CA GLU A 136 -3.50 15.25 72.09
C GLU A 136 -3.56 16.23 70.90
N LEU A 137 -3.43 17.54 71.13
CA LEU A 137 -3.32 18.52 70.04
C LEU A 137 -2.01 18.36 69.26
N GLU A 138 -0.87 18.17 69.93
CA GLU A 138 0.43 17.89 69.28
C GLU A 138 0.38 16.57 68.49
N ARG A 139 -0.33 15.55 68.99
CA ARG A 139 -0.62 14.30 68.29
C ARG A 139 -1.45 14.53 67.02
N GLN A 140 -2.54 15.30 67.12
CA GLN A 140 -3.40 15.63 65.96
C GLN A 140 -2.68 16.52 64.93
N GLU A 141 -1.86 17.47 65.36
CA GLU A 141 -1.03 18.29 64.47
C GLU A 141 -0.03 17.43 63.69
N SER A 142 0.62 16.47 64.37
CA SER A 142 1.49 15.47 63.74
C SER A 142 0.74 14.58 62.73
N GLU A 143 -0.49 14.17 63.02
CA GLU A 143 -1.35 13.43 62.09
C GLU A 143 -1.78 14.27 60.88
N ILE A 144 -2.09 15.55 61.09
CA ILE A 144 -2.43 16.49 60.01
C ILE A 144 -1.24 16.73 59.09
N GLU A 145 -0.03 16.88 59.63
CA GLU A 145 1.18 17.08 58.82
C GLU A 145 1.55 15.81 58.04
N ALA A 146 1.45 14.64 58.67
CA ALA A 146 1.59 13.36 57.96
C ALA A 146 0.54 13.17 56.86
N ALA A 147 -0.69 13.66 57.05
CA ALA A 147 -1.72 13.66 56.01
C ALA A 147 -1.41 14.64 54.88
N ARG A 148 -0.91 15.85 55.17
CA ARG A 148 -0.48 16.84 54.18
C ARG A 148 0.60 16.29 53.26
N ILE A 149 1.66 15.71 53.83
CA ILE A 149 2.76 15.09 53.08
C ILE A 149 2.24 13.95 52.17
N ARG A 150 1.23 13.18 52.61
CA ARG A 150 0.59 12.15 51.76
C ARG A 150 -0.23 12.76 50.62
N TYR A 151 -0.96 13.85 50.87
CA TYR A 151 -1.71 14.55 49.82
C TYR A 151 -0.79 15.20 48.79
N GLU A 152 0.32 15.80 49.22
CA GLU A 152 1.32 16.41 48.33
C GLU A 152 1.94 15.37 47.39
N LYS A 153 2.39 14.23 47.93
CA LYS A 153 2.88 13.09 47.11
C LYS A 153 1.85 12.59 46.10
N LEU A 154 0.60 12.43 46.53
CA LEU A 154 -0.48 12.01 45.63
C LEU A 154 -0.76 13.08 44.55
N GLU A 155 -0.62 14.36 44.86
CA GLU A 155 -0.75 15.46 43.88
C GLU A 155 0.42 15.45 42.87
N GLU A 156 1.63 15.14 43.31
CA GLU A 156 2.81 14.96 42.44
C GLU A 156 2.65 13.74 41.52
N GLU A 157 2.25 12.59 42.05
CA GLU A 157 1.93 11.38 41.26
C GLU A 157 0.81 11.65 40.24
N MET A 158 -0.22 12.41 40.63
CA MET A 158 -1.30 12.83 39.72
C MET A 158 -0.81 13.80 38.64
N LYS A 159 0.13 14.71 38.94
CA LYS A 159 0.76 15.58 37.93
C LYS A 159 1.62 14.77 36.97
N GLU A 160 2.44 13.86 37.47
CA GLU A 160 3.33 13.03 36.66
C GLU A 160 2.53 12.10 35.73
N THR A 161 1.50 11.43 36.23
CA THR A 161 0.59 10.61 35.42
C THR A 161 -0.19 11.44 34.40
N THR A 162 -0.61 12.67 34.73
CA THR A 162 -1.22 13.60 33.78
C THR A 162 -0.24 13.96 32.65
N VAL A 163 1.02 14.24 32.96
CA VAL A 163 2.06 14.51 31.94
C VAL A 163 2.30 13.30 31.04
N LYS A 164 2.37 12.08 31.61
CA LYS A 164 2.49 10.82 30.85
C LYS A 164 1.29 10.59 29.92
N LEU A 165 0.07 10.85 30.39
CA LEU A 165 -1.15 10.74 29.56
C LEU A 165 -1.16 11.77 28.42
N VAL A 166 -0.72 13.01 28.67
CA VAL A 166 -0.61 14.04 27.62
C VAL A 166 0.46 13.66 26.59
N SER A 167 1.61 13.12 26.99
CA SER A 167 2.64 12.68 26.03
C SER A 167 2.17 11.49 25.18
N GLN A 168 1.44 10.54 25.77
CA GLN A 168 0.80 9.44 25.03
C GLN A 168 -0.26 9.94 24.06
N ALA A 169 -1.10 10.91 24.45
CA ALA A 169 -2.09 11.51 23.57
C ALA A 169 -1.43 12.16 22.34
N SER A 170 -0.35 12.92 22.54
CA SER A 170 0.43 13.52 21.44
C SER A 170 1.03 12.46 20.50
N GLN A 171 1.57 11.37 21.03
CA GLN A 171 2.09 10.26 20.22
C GLN A 171 0.99 9.58 19.39
N ILE A 172 -0.21 9.40 19.97
CA ILE A 172 -1.37 8.85 19.26
C ILE A 172 -1.82 9.79 18.13
N GLU A 173 -1.81 11.11 18.34
CA GLU A 173 -2.13 12.08 17.27
C GLU A 173 -1.09 12.09 16.15
N GLU A 174 0.20 11.96 16.45
CA GLU A 174 1.27 11.83 15.45
C GLU A 174 1.12 10.54 14.63
N LEU A 175 0.90 9.40 15.29
CA LEU A 175 0.65 8.12 14.60
C LEU A 175 -0.61 8.21 13.71
N LYS A 176 -1.66 8.92 14.16
CA LYS A 176 -2.88 9.15 13.37
C LYS A 176 -2.68 10.10 12.19
N LEU A 177 -1.69 11.00 12.24
CA LEU A 177 -1.26 11.76 11.05
C LEU A 177 -0.54 10.81 10.08
N ARG A 178 0.47 10.09 10.55
CA ARG A 178 1.28 9.17 9.74
C ARG A 178 0.47 8.06 9.05
N VAL A 179 -0.56 7.52 9.72
CA VAL A 179 -1.51 6.57 9.12
C VAL A 179 -2.31 7.22 7.99
N ARG A 180 -2.83 8.44 8.19
CA ARG A 180 -3.55 9.16 7.12
C ARG A 180 -2.63 9.47 5.95
N ASP A 181 -1.39 9.87 6.18
CA ASP A 181 -0.44 10.15 5.10
C ASP A 181 -0.17 8.86 4.28
N ARG A 182 0.04 7.72 4.95
CA ARG A 182 0.11 6.39 4.32
C ARG A 182 -1.16 6.02 3.55
N ASP A 183 -2.36 6.32 4.05
CA ASP A 183 -3.61 6.06 3.34
C ASP A 183 -3.69 6.88 2.02
N HIS A 184 -3.26 8.15 2.03
CA HIS A 184 -3.19 8.98 0.81
C HIS A 184 -2.14 8.46 -0.18
N GLU A 185 -0.97 8.00 0.30
CA GLU A 185 0.04 7.34 -0.54
C GLU A 185 -0.52 6.05 -1.18
N ILE A 186 -1.25 5.23 -0.41
CA ILE A 186 -1.89 3.99 -0.90
C ILE A 186 -2.93 4.30 -1.98
N ASP A 187 -3.78 5.30 -1.78
CA ASP A 187 -4.79 5.67 -2.78
C ASP A 187 -4.17 6.28 -4.04
N ALA A 188 -3.07 7.03 -3.92
CA ALA A 188 -2.29 7.49 -5.07
C ALA A 188 -1.66 6.32 -5.86
N VAL A 189 -1.07 5.35 -5.17
CA VAL A 189 -0.51 4.13 -5.79
C VAL A 189 -1.61 3.29 -6.46
N ARG A 190 -2.78 3.14 -5.83
CA ARG A 190 -3.94 2.46 -6.44
C ARG A 190 -4.42 3.14 -7.71
N TYR A 191 -4.48 4.47 -7.72
CA TYR A 191 -4.85 5.22 -8.92
C TYR A 191 -3.81 5.05 -10.05
N ALA A 192 -2.52 5.12 -9.73
CA ALA A 192 -1.45 4.89 -10.69
C ALA A 192 -1.45 3.44 -11.24
N LEU A 193 -1.72 2.45 -10.38
CA LEU A 193 -1.87 1.05 -10.79
C LEU A 193 -3.05 0.87 -11.73
N GLY A 194 -4.23 1.42 -11.42
CA GLY A 194 -5.41 1.34 -12.28
C GLY A 194 -5.22 2.00 -13.65
N LEU A 195 -4.41 3.08 -13.73
CA LEU A 195 -3.99 3.63 -15.03
C LEU A 195 -3.12 2.64 -15.81
N LYS A 196 -2.16 1.98 -15.16
CA LYS A 196 -1.28 0.98 -15.81
C LYS A 196 -2.01 -0.31 -16.19
N GLU A 197 -2.98 -0.75 -15.40
CA GLU A 197 -3.89 -1.85 -15.77
C GLU A 197 -4.69 -1.50 -17.02
N GLY A 198 -5.19 -0.25 -17.13
CA GLY A 198 -5.89 0.24 -18.32
C GLY A 198 -4.99 0.40 -19.56
N GLU A 199 -3.71 0.73 -19.40
CA GLU A 199 -2.72 0.70 -20.49
C GLU A 199 -2.43 -0.74 -20.94
N VAL A 200 -2.26 -1.68 -20.01
CA VAL A 200 -2.02 -3.10 -20.31
C VAL A 200 -3.20 -3.73 -21.05
N GLU A 201 -4.44 -3.40 -20.68
CA GLU A 201 -5.61 -3.96 -21.37
C GLU A 201 -5.74 -3.42 -22.80
N LYS A 202 -5.42 -2.14 -23.05
CA LYS A 202 -5.32 -1.61 -24.43
C LYS A 202 -4.26 -2.32 -25.25
N MET A 203 -3.07 -2.56 -24.68
CA MET A 203 -2.02 -3.32 -25.37
C MET A 203 -2.44 -4.77 -25.66
N ARG A 204 -3.27 -5.38 -24.79
CA ARG A 204 -3.86 -6.70 -25.04
C ARG A 204 -4.84 -6.66 -26.22
N ASP A 205 -5.75 -5.70 -26.24
CA ASP A 205 -6.71 -5.52 -27.34
C ASP A 205 -6.00 -5.25 -28.68
N GLU A 206 -4.99 -4.38 -28.70
CA GLU A 206 -4.18 -4.10 -29.88
C GLU A 206 -3.40 -5.33 -30.38
N LEU A 207 -2.90 -6.17 -29.47
CA LEU A 207 -2.20 -7.40 -29.81
C LEU A 207 -3.16 -8.46 -30.37
N GLU A 208 -4.37 -8.58 -29.81
CA GLU A 208 -5.42 -9.48 -30.30
C GLU A 208 -5.86 -9.05 -31.72
N MET A 209 -6.08 -7.76 -31.95
CA MET A 209 -6.39 -7.23 -33.29
C MET A 209 -5.28 -7.54 -34.30
N LYS A 210 -4.00 -7.28 -33.96
CA LYS A 210 -2.85 -7.61 -34.82
C LYS A 210 -2.70 -9.12 -35.08
N SER A 211 -3.06 -9.96 -34.10
CA SER A 211 -3.09 -11.42 -34.25
C SER A 211 -4.17 -11.86 -35.26
N GLN A 212 -5.34 -11.23 -35.22
CA GLN A 212 -6.42 -11.48 -36.19
C GLN A 212 -6.05 -10.98 -37.60
N GLU A 213 -5.46 -9.79 -37.73
CA GLU A 213 -4.93 -9.28 -39.00
C GLU A 213 -3.86 -10.23 -39.58
N ALA A 214 -2.92 -10.69 -38.76
CA ALA A 214 -1.91 -11.67 -39.18
C ALA A 214 -2.53 -12.99 -39.66
N ALA A 215 -3.56 -13.50 -38.97
CA ALA A 215 -4.29 -14.70 -39.39
C ALA A 215 -5.01 -14.52 -40.75
N VAL A 216 -5.53 -13.32 -41.03
CA VAL A 216 -6.10 -12.97 -42.35
C VAL A 216 -5.00 -12.93 -43.41
N PHE A 217 -3.87 -12.26 -43.17
CA PHE A 217 -2.75 -12.24 -44.11
C PHE A 217 -2.18 -13.63 -44.40
N ASP A 218 -2.08 -14.51 -43.39
CA ASP A 218 -1.69 -15.91 -43.57
C ASP A 218 -2.71 -16.70 -44.41
N SER A 219 -4.00 -16.36 -44.34
CA SER A 219 -5.02 -16.96 -45.20
C SER A 219 -4.89 -16.50 -46.65
N GLU A 220 -4.69 -15.20 -46.90
CA GLU A 220 -4.44 -14.65 -48.23
C GLU A 220 -3.15 -15.19 -48.85
N LEU A 221 -2.08 -15.33 -48.06
CA LEU A 221 -0.79 -15.82 -48.55
C LEU A 221 -0.90 -17.30 -48.97
N ARG A 222 -1.68 -18.10 -48.23
CA ARG A 222 -2.01 -19.49 -48.63
C ARG A 222 -2.86 -19.54 -49.88
N GLU A 223 -3.81 -18.62 -50.07
CA GLU A 223 -4.59 -18.52 -51.30
C GLU A 223 -3.71 -18.14 -52.51
N LYS A 224 -2.87 -17.11 -52.37
CA LYS A 224 -1.88 -16.72 -53.38
C LYS A 224 -0.92 -17.87 -53.72
N GLY A 225 -0.51 -18.66 -52.73
CA GLY A 225 0.27 -19.89 -52.93
C GLY A 225 -0.47 -20.93 -53.78
N ARG A 226 -1.73 -21.23 -53.46
CA ARG A 226 -2.58 -22.16 -54.23
C ARG A 226 -2.71 -21.72 -55.70
N VAL A 227 -3.00 -20.44 -55.93
CA VAL A 227 -3.10 -19.88 -57.29
C VAL A 227 -1.77 -19.99 -58.04
N LEU A 228 -0.63 -19.75 -57.38
CA LEU A 228 0.69 -19.95 -57.99
C LEU A 228 0.93 -21.41 -58.38
N ASP A 229 0.59 -22.37 -57.53
CA ASP A 229 0.68 -23.80 -57.85
C ASP A 229 -0.22 -24.17 -59.05
N GLU A 230 -1.45 -23.67 -59.11
CA GLU A 230 -2.36 -23.86 -60.26
C GLU A 230 -1.79 -23.26 -61.55
N THR A 231 -1.25 -22.03 -61.52
CA THR A 231 -0.62 -21.42 -62.70
C THR A 231 0.63 -22.19 -63.17
N ASN A 232 1.39 -22.77 -62.24
CA ASN A 232 2.55 -23.60 -62.55
C ASN A 232 2.15 -24.92 -63.24
N GLU A 233 1.05 -25.55 -62.81
CA GLU A 233 0.49 -26.72 -63.49
C GLU A 233 -0.08 -26.39 -64.88
N VAL A 234 -0.67 -25.21 -65.08
CA VAL A 234 -1.07 -24.72 -66.41
C VAL A 234 0.16 -24.49 -67.30
N LEU A 235 1.22 -23.88 -66.77
CA LEU A 235 2.45 -23.62 -67.50
C LEU A 235 3.15 -24.92 -67.93
N LYS A 236 3.18 -25.95 -67.08
CA LYS A 236 3.68 -27.29 -67.45
C LYS A 236 2.88 -27.90 -68.61
N LYS A 237 1.55 -27.78 -68.61
CA LYS A 237 0.70 -28.27 -69.72
C LYS A 237 1.02 -27.53 -71.02
N GLN A 238 1.08 -26.20 -70.98
CA GLN A 238 1.46 -25.37 -72.14
C GLN A 238 2.88 -25.69 -72.65
N GLU A 239 3.83 -25.97 -71.74
CA GLU A 239 5.16 -26.44 -72.13
C GLU A 239 5.09 -27.78 -72.88
N THR A 240 4.32 -28.75 -72.39
CA THR A 240 4.14 -30.02 -73.11
C THR A 240 3.49 -29.82 -74.48
N GLU A 241 2.39 -29.05 -74.57
CA GLU A 241 1.72 -28.73 -75.83
C GLU A 241 2.66 -28.06 -76.85
N LEU A 242 3.50 -27.12 -76.41
CA LEU A 242 4.52 -26.48 -77.25
C LEU A 242 5.60 -27.45 -77.71
N GLN A 243 5.99 -28.43 -76.88
CA GLN A 243 6.92 -29.49 -77.31
C GLN A 243 6.27 -30.41 -78.36
N GLU A 244 4.97 -30.71 -78.25
CA GLU A 244 4.22 -31.50 -79.24
C GLU A 244 4.07 -30.75 -80.56
N LEU A 245 3.68 -29.47 -80.52
CA LEU A 245 3.58 -28.62 -81.71
C LEU A 245 4.94 -28.48 -82.41
N LYS A 246 6.04 -28.28 -81.66
CA LYS A 246 7.40 -28.28 -82.22
C LYS A 246 7.78 -29.59 -82.90
N ARG A 247 7.26 -30.73 -82.43
CA ARG A 247 7.47 -32.04 -83.06
C ARG A 247 6.66 -32.16 -84.35
N ALA A 248 5.38 -31.80 -84.33
CA ALA A 248 4.50 -31.81 -85.51
C ALA A 248 4.99 -30.86 -86.61
N VAL A 249 5.54 -29.69 -86.26
CA VAL A 249 6.16 -28.77 -87.24
C VAL A 249 7.37 -29.42 -87.92
N ARG A 250 8.29 -30.06 -87.17
CA ARG A 250 9.43 -30.77 -87.77
C ARG A 250 9.00 -31.91 -88.69
N GLU A 251 7.99 -32.70 -88.28
CA GLU A 251 7.41 -33.76 -89.12
C GLU A 251 6.87 -33.17 -90.45
N LYS A 252 6.26 -31.97 -90.43
CA LYS A 252 5.83 -31.28 -91.66
C LYS A 252 6.96 -30.66 -92.46
N GLU A 253 8.03 -30.18 -91.83
CA GLU A 253 9.24 -29.74 -92.53
C GLU A 253 9.89 -30.91 -93.29
N GLU A 254 10.01 -32.08 -92.66
CA GLU A 254 10.49 -33.33 -93.26
C GLU A 254 9.58 -33.82 -94.42
N GLU A 255 8.24 -33.80 -94.24
CA GLU A 255 7.29 -34.10 -95.33
C GLU A 255 7.49 -33.16 -96.53
N ILE A 256 7.63 -31.86 -96.29
CA ILE A 256 7.82 -30.85 -97.34
C ILE A 256 9.14 -31.08 -98.09
N GLU A 257 10.22 -31.42 -97.38
CA GLU A 257 11.51 -31.74 -98.01
C GLU A 257 11.39 -32.96 -98.95
N VAL A 258 10.69 -34.01 -98.52
CA VAL A 258 10.39 -35.19 -99.36
C VAL A 258 9.53 -34.82 -100.57
N PHE A 259 8.49 -34.00 -100.40
CA PHE A 259 7.66 -33.52 -101.51
C PHE A 259 8.44 -32.65 -102.51
N LEU A 260 9.35 -31.81 -102.05
CA LEU A 260 10.22 -31.00 -102.92
C LEU A 260 11.18 -31.89 -103.73
N ALA A 261 11.80 -32.89 -103.10
CA ALA A 261 12.65 -33.86 -103.79
C ALA A 261 11.87 -34.66 -104.86
N GLN A 262 10.66 -35.11 -104.54
CA GLN A 262 9.78 -35.80 -105.50
C GLN A 262 9.40 -34.89 -106.68
N ARG A 263 9.07 -33.62 -106.41
CA ARG A 263 8.73 -32.64 -107.45
C ARG A 263 9.91 -32.35 -108.39
N GLU A 264 11.14 -32.36 -107.89
CA GLU A 264 12.34 -32.22 -108.71
C GLU A 264 12.50 -33.40 -109.69
N ILE A 265 12.32 -34.62 -109.20
CA ILE A 265 12.35 -35.85 -110.02
C ILE A 265 11.25 -35.80 -111.11
N GLU A 266 10.06 -35.30 -110.79
CA GLU A 266 8.97 -35.13 -111.76
C GLU A 266 9.26 -34.03 -112.79
N ARG A 267 9.83 -32.90 -112.38
CA ARG A 267 10.24 -31.83 -113.30
C ARG A 267 11.28 -32.33 -114.30
N GLU A 268 12.25 -33.11 -113.84
CA GLU A 268 13.28 -33.70 -114.72
C GLU A 268 12.68 -34.73 -115.69
N LYS A 269 11.71 -35.56 -115.25
CA LYS A 269 10.94 -36.43 -116.18
C LYS A 269 10.20 -35.62 -117.24
N MET A 270 9.54 -34.53 -116.85
CA MET A 270 8.83 -33.66 -117.79
C MET A 270 9.79 -33.05 -118.82
N ARG A 271 10.95 -32.55 -118.39
CA ARG A 271 12.02 -32.04 -119.26
C ARG A 271 12.49 -33.07 -120.29
N VAL A 272 12.62 -34.34 -119.89
CA VAL A 272 12.95 -35.44 -120.80
C VAL A 272 11.82 -35.71 -121.80
N THR A 273 10.55 -35.66 -121.39
CA THR A 273 9.42 -35.82 -122.32
C THR A 273 9.26 -34.64 -123.29
N GLU A 274 9.53 -33.42 -122.84
CA GLU A 274 9.49 -32.20 -123.65
C GLU A 274 10.54 -32.25 -124.77
N ALA A 275 11.79 -32.58 -124.44
CA ALA A 275 12.86 -32.76 -125.44
C ALA A 275 12.54 -33.88 -126.47
N ASN A 276 11.83 -34.93 -126.06
CA ASN A 276 11.37 -35.97 -126.98
C ASN A 276 10.27 -35.48 -127.94
N LEU A 277 9.36 -34.62 -127.47
CA LEU A 277 8.31 -34.02 -128.29
C LEU A 277 8.87 -32.95 -129.25
N GLU A 278 9.80 -32.13 -128.80
CA GLU A 278 10.49 -31.14 -129.64
C GLU A 278 11.19 -31.83 -130.83
N LYS A 279 11.86 -32.97 -130.58
CA LYS A 279 12.44 -33.80 -131.63
C LYS A 279 11.39 -34.27 -132.65
N GLN A 280 10.27 -34.81 -132.18
CA GLN A 280 9.17 -35.24 -133.07
C GLN A 280 8.58 -34.10 -133.90
N ALA A 281 8.50 -32.88 -133.33
CA ALA A 281 8.01 -31.70 -134.03
C ALA A 281 8.98 -31.26 -135.15
N MET A 282 10.29 -31.32 -134.91
CA MET A 282 11.30 -31.05 -135.95
C MET A 282 11.25 -32.08 -137.08
N ASP A 283 11.11 -33.37 -136.76
CA ASP A 283 10.94 -34.43 -137.75
C ASP A 283 9.68 -34.23 -138.63
N TRP A 284 8.60 -33.68 -138.07
CA TRP A 284 7.37 -33.36 -138.82
C TRP A 284 7.52 -32.14 -139.75
N LEU A 285 8.22 -31.08 -139.31
CA LEU A 285 8.43 -29.88 -140.12
C LEU A 285 9.23 -30.17 -141.41
N LEU A 286 10.22 -31.08 -141.33
CA LEU A 286 10.98 -31.51 -142.51
C LEU A 286 10.07 -32.16 -143.57
N ALA A 287 9.09 -32.96 -143.16
CA ALA A 287 8.12 -33.57 -144.07
C ALA A 287 7.14 -32.54 -144.70
N GLN A 288 6.84 -31.44 -144.00
CA GLN A 288 5.98 -30.37 -144.55
C GLN A 288 6.67 -29.59 -145.68
N GLU A 289 7.98 -29.40 -145.60
CA GLU A 289 8.74 -28.64 -146.60
C GLU A 289 8.80 -29.37 -147.95
N GLU A 290 8.88 -30.71 -147.94
CA GLU A 290 8.84 -31.54 -149.15
C GLU A 290 7.52 -31.39 -149.93
N LEU A 291 6.39 -31.24 -149.23
CA LEU A 291 5.06 -31.05 -149.84
C LEU A 291 4.94 -29.70 -150.56
N LYS A 292 5.52 -28.62 -150.01
CA LYS A 292 5.48 -27.28 -150.66
C LYS A 292 6.16 -27.30 -152.02
N ARG A 293 7.30 -27.99 -152.13
CA ARG A 293 8.10 -28.08 -153.37
C ARG A 293 7.29 -28.67 -154.54
N LEU A 294 6.33 -29.54 -154.26
CA LEU A 294 5.43 -30.12 -155.28
C LEU A 294 4.33 -29.15 -155.74
N GLY A 295 3.95 -28.19 -154.91
CA GLY A 295 2.94 -27.17 -155.26
C GLY A 295 3.46 -26.12 -156.24
N GLU A 296 4.74 -25.75 -156.14
CA GLU A 296 5.39 -24.75 -157.00
C GLU A 296 5.52 -25.22 -158.45
N GLU A 297 5.57 -26.53 -158.69
CA GLU A 297 5.63 -27.11 -160.04
C GLU A 297 4.31 -27.01 -160.82
N ALA A 298 3.16 -26.93 -160.14
CA ALA A 298 1.85 -26.75 -160.77
C ALA A 298 1.58 -25.30 -161.21
N ALA A 299 2.26 -24.30 -160.63
CA ALA A 299 1.97 -22.88 -160.85
C ALA A 299 2.46 -22.33 -162.21
N ARG A 300 3.30 -23.06 -162.95
CA ARG A 300 3.92 -22.59 -164.21
C ARG A 300 3.04 -22.70 -165.47
N HIS A 301 1.79 -23.14 -165.34
CA HIS A 301 0.88 -23.36 -166.49
C HIS A 301 -0.30 -22.37 -166.60
N ALA A 302 -0.32 -21.29 -165.80
CA ALA A 302 -1.44 -20.34 -165.73
C ALA A 302 -1.01 -18.88 -165.95
N GLU A 303 -0.32 -18.61 -167.07
CA GLU A 303 0.00 -17.27 -167.54
C GLU A 303 -1.09 -16.76 -168.53
N GLU A 304 -1.09 -15.46 -168.85
CA GLU A 304 -1.85 -14.84 -169.97
C GLU A 304 -3.39 -14.65 -169.85
N SER A 305 -3.89 -13.91 -168.85
CA SER A 305 -5.09 -13.02 -169.00
C SER A 305 -5.36 -12.15 -167.75
N SER A 306 -5.89 -10.93 -167.82
CA SER A 306 -5.93 -9.94 -168.92
C SER A 306 -6.08 -8.51 -168.33
N GLU A 307 -5.72 -7.50 -169.12
CA GLU A 307 -5.42 -6.11 -168.72
C GLU A 307 -6.67 -5.24 -168.44
N THR A 308 -7.62 -5.73 -167.64
CA THR A 308 -8.86 -5.00 -167.28
C THR A 308 -9.07 -4.78 -165.77
N LEU A 309 -8.13 -5.27 -164.94
CA LEU A 309 -8.21 -5.17 -163.48
C LEU A 309 -7.74 -3.82 -162.90
N ASP A 310 -7.07 -2.97 -163.69
CA ASP A 310 -6.30 -1.83 -163.14
C ASP A 310 -7.14 -0.61 -162.71
N ASP A 311 -8.32 -0.41 -163.29
CA ASP A 311 -9.24 0.63 -162.82
C ASP A 311 -10.01 0.21 -161.56
N PHE A 312 -10.34 -1.08 -161.42
CA PHE A 312 -10.76 -1.64 -160.14
C PHE A 312 -9.63 -1.57 -159.10
N ARG A 313 -8.36 -1.77 -159.50
CA ARG A 313 -7.18 -1.63 -158.63
C ARG A 313 -7.06 -0.21 -158.07
N ARG A 314 -7.32 0.83 -158.88
CA ARG A 314 -7.32 2.24 -158.46
C ARG A 314 -8.41 2.57 -157.44
N VAL A 315 -9.67 2.17 -157.69
CA VAL A 315 -10.78 2.43 -156.74
C VAL A 315 -10.60 1.61 -155.44
N LYS A 316 -10.14 0.37 -155.54
CA LYS A 316 -9.83 -0.49 -154.39
C LYS A 316 -8.68 0.06 -153.54
N LYS A 317 -7.72 0.77 -154.14
CA LYS A 317 -6.65 1.47 -153.42
C LYS A 317 -7.20 2.59 -152.52
N LEU A 318 -7.97 3.52 -153.08
CA LEU A 318 -8.58 4.62 -152.31
C LEU A 318 -9.48 4.12 -151.17
N LEU A 319 -10.24 3.03 -151.39
CA LEU A 319 -11.05 2.42 -150.34
C LEU A 319 -10.20 1.76 -149.24
N ASN A 320 -9.02 1.23 -149.57
CA ASN A 320 -8.08 0.71 -148.60
C ASN A 320 -7.38 1.84 -147.82
N ASP A 321 -7.09 2.97 -148.46
CA ASP A 321 -6.46 4.13 -147.83
C ASP A 321 -7.41 4.77 -146.78
N VAL A 322 -8.70 4.98 -147.12
CA VAL A 322 -9.70 5.44 -146.13
C VAL A 322 -9.91 4.42 -145.00
N ARG A 323 -9.81 3.12 -145.29
CA ARG A 323 -9.89 2.07 -144.25
C ARG A 323 -8.66 2.05 -143.35
N SER A 324 -7.46 2.30 -143.85
CA SER A 324 -6.25 2.37 -143.02
C SER A 324 -6.20 3.65 -142.19
N GLU A 325 -6.71 4.77 -142.69
CA GLU A 325 -6.94 6.00 -141.90
C GLU A 325 -7.99 5.78 -140.79
N LEU A 326 -9.11 5.11 -141.09
CA LEU A 326 -10.12 4.79 -140.08
C LEU A 326 -9.61 3.82 -139.02
N VAL A 327 -8.89 2.76 -139.42
CA VAL A 327 -8.31 1.79 -138.48
C VAL A 327 -7.19 2.43 -137.65
N SER A 328 -6.33 3.27 -138.23
CA SER A 328 -5.30 3.98 -137.45
C SER A 328 -5.91 5.03 -136.51
N SER A 329 -7.00 5.71 -136.89
CA SER A 329 -7.77 6.56 -135.98
C SER A 329 -8.40 5.77 -134.84
N GLN A 330 -9.00 4.61 -135.12
CA GLN A 330 -9.56 3.70 -134.11
C GLN A 330 -8.47 3.16 -133.16
N GLN A 331 -7.30 2.83 -133.70
CA GLN A 331 -6.15 2.33 -132.93
C GLN A 331 -5.49 3.45 -132.10
N ALA A 332 -5.46 4.69 -132.60
CA ALA A 332 -5.03 5.86 -131.84
C ALA A 332 -6.00 6.19 -130.69
N LEU A 333 -7.31 6.11 -130.92
CA LEU A 333 -8.33 6.25 -129.86
C LEU A 333 -8.25 5.12 -128.83
N ALA A 334 -8.00 3.88 -129.25
CA ALA A 334 -7.77 2.75 -128.34
C ALA A 334 -6.48 2.95 -127.51
N SER A 335 -5.39 3.42 -128.12
CA SER A 335 -4.15 3.78 -127.40
C SER A 335 -4.37 4.94 -126.42
N SER A 336 -5.19 5.94 -126.80
CA SER A 336 -5.55 7.05 -125.91
C SER A 336 -6.42 6.59 -124.74
N ARG A 337 -7.33 5.63 -124.93
CA ARG A 337 -8.10 5.01 -123.83
C ARG A 337 -7.22 4.16 -122.92
N SER A 338 -6.37 3.31 -123.47
CA SER A 338 -5.40 2.51 -122.70
C SER A 338 -4.53 3.38 -121.80
N LYS A 339 -4.03 4.53 -122.30
CA LYS A 339 -3.26 5.49 -121.50
C LYS A 339 -4.10 6.20 -120.42
N MET A 340 -5.39 6.42 -120.68
CA MET A 340 -6.32 7.00 -119.71
C MET A 340 -6.63 6.01 -118.59
N GLU A 341 -6.87 4.74 -118.92
CA GLU A 341 -7.05 3.64 -117.96
C GLU A 341 -5.79 3.37 -117.13
N GLU A 342 -4.59 3.48 -117.72
CA GLU A 342 -3.31 3.44 -116.99
C GLU A 342 -3.16 4.61 -116.00
N GLN A 343 -3.57 5.83 -116.40
CA GLN A 343 -3.59 6.99 -115.50
C GLN A 343 -4.63 6.86 -114.38
N GLU A 344 -5.80 6.30 -114.68
CA GLU A 344 -6.86 6.03 -113.69
C GLU A 344 -6.38 5.03 -112.64
N ARG A 345 -5.76 3.90 -113.06
CA ARG A 345 -5.14 2.95 -112.12
C ARG A 345 -4.03 3.57 -111.27
N LEU A 346 -3.21 4.46 -111.83
CA LEU A 346 -2.15 5.12 -111.08
C LEU A 346 -2.73 6.07 -110.00
N LEU A 347 -3.81 6.80 -110.32
CA LEU A 347 -4.51 7.64 -109.36
C LEU A 347 -5.21 6.81 -108.27
N GLU A 348 -5.81 5.68 -108.65
CA GLU A 348 -6.48 4.78 -107.71
C GLU A 348 -5.46 4.13 -106.74
N GLN A 349 -4.29 3.74 -107.23
CA GLN A 349 -3.17 3.30 -106.39
C GLN A 349 -2.70 4.41 -105.42
N GLN A 350 -2.53 5.65 -105.90
CA GLN A 350 -2.14 6.78 -105.05
C GLN A 350 -3.19 7.08 -103.97
N LEU A 351 -4.48 6.91 -104.27
CA LEU A 351 -5.57 7.04 -103.29
C LEU A 351 -5.54 5.93 -102.24
N SER A 352 -5.23 4.68 -102.62
CA SER A 352 -5.05 3.60 -101.62
C SER A 352 -3.82 3.82 -100.74
N GLU A 353 -2.69 4.23 -101.31
CA GLU A 353 -1.47 4.55 -100.55
C GLU A 353 -1.68 5.70 -99.55
N LEU A 354 -2.41 6.76 -99.96
CA LEU A 354 -2.84 7.84 -99.05
C LEU A 354 -3.81 7.35 -97.97
N GLY A 355 -4.68 6.40 -98.28
CA GLY A 355 -5.57 5.76 -97.31
C GLY A 355 -4.82 4.99 -96.23
N GLU A 356 -3.84 4.17 -96.64
CA GLU A 356 -2.97 3.40 -95.73
C GLU A 356 -2.07 4.32 -94.88
N GLN A 357 -1.48 5.37 -95.47
CA GLN A 357 -0.74 6.38 -94.73
C GLN A 357 -1.62 7.09 -93.69
N ARG A 358 -2.86 7.45 -94.05
CA ARG A 358 -3.80 8.05 -93.09
C ARG A 358 -4.16 7.08 -91.96
N ALA A 359 -4.36 5.80 -92.26
CA ALA A 359 -4.63 4.77 -91.25
C ALA A 359 -3.46 4.60 -90.28
N SER A 360 -2.21 4.53 -90.77
CA SER A 360 -1.03 4.42 -89.91
C SER A 360 -0.81 5.68 -89.05
N VAL A 361 -1.02 6.88 -89.60
CA VAL A 361 -0.97 8.13 -88.82
C VAL A 361 -2.04 8.17 -87.72
N MET A 362 -3.23 7.62 -87.96
CA MET A 362 -4.25 7.51 -86.92
C MET A 362 -3.84 6.53 -85.81
N SER A 363 -3.28 5.36 -86.13
CA SER A 363 -2.81 4.42 -85.09
C SER A 363 -1.60 4.96 -84.31
N TYR A 364 -0.68 5.70 -84.94
CA TYR A 364 0.38 6.41 -84.23
C TYR A 364 -0.16 7.51 -83.31
N MET A 365 -1.20 8.25 -83.72
CA MET A 365 -1.87 9.22 -82.83
C MET A 365 -2.59 8.55 -81.66
N GLU A 366 -3.16 7.37 -81.85
CA GLU A 366 -3.86 6.61 -80.80
C GLU A 366 -2.84 6.08 -79.78
N SER A 367 -1.79 5.38 -80.25
CA SER A 367 -0.68 4.93 -79.41
C SER A 367 0.03 6.08 -78.67
N LEU A 368 0.15 7.27 -79.28
CA LEU A 368 0.70 8.46 -78.63
C LEU A 368 -0.21 8.98 -77.51
N LYS A 369 -1.54 8.91 -77.65
CA LYS A 369 -2.48 9.26 -76.58
C LYS A 369 -2.41 8.25 -75.45
N ASP A 370 -2.34 6.95 -75.75
CA ASP A 370 -2.23 5.91 -74.74
C ASP A 370 -0.94 6.08 -73.91
N ALA A 371 0.19 6.33 -74.59
CA ALA A 371 1.47 6.64 -73.93
C ALA A 371 1.40 7.95 -73.11
N GLN A 372 0.65 8.97 -73.54
CA GLN A 372 0.41 10.17 -72.75
C GLN A 372 -0.39 9.85 -71.47
N ILE A 373 -1.46 9.06 -71.59
CA ILE A 373 -2.30 8.64 -70.45
C ILE A 373 -1.47 7.80 -69.47
N GLU A 374 -0.64 6.88 -69.94
CA GLU A 374 0.27 6.09 -69.12
C GLU A 374 1.24 7.00 -68.33
N VAL A 375 1.91 7.94 -69.00
CA VAL A 375 2.81 8.92 -68.37
C VAL A 375 2.08 9.81 -67.35
N GLU A 376 0.85 10.23 -67.62
CA GLU A 376 0.03 10.98 -66.67
C GLU A 376 -0.37 10.13 -65.45
N SER A 377 -0.68 8.85 -65.65
CA SER A 377 -0.97 7.91 -64.56
C SER A 377 0.25 7.66 -63.69
N GLU A 378 1.43 7.43 -64.26
CA GLU A 378 2.68 7.26 -63.50
C GLU A 378 3.07 8.54 -62.76
N ARG A 379 2.81 9.72 -63.33
CA ARG A 379 2.96 11.01 -62.62
C ARG A 379 1.98 11.17 -61.46
N THR A 380 0.81 10.53 -61.47
CA THR A 380 -0.07 10.50 -60.29
C THR A 380 0.43 9.52 -59.22
N LYS A 381 0.89 8.33 -59.62
CA LYS A 381 1.48 7.34 -58.71
C LYS A 381 2.74 7.87 -58.03
N LEU A 382 3.64 8.51 -58.79
CA LEU A 382 4.86 9.14 -58.28
C LEU A 382 4.53 10.21 -57.23
N ARG A 383 3.58 11.12 -57.53
CA ARG A 383 3.15 12.14 -56.55
C ARG A 383 2.56 11.52 -55.28
N ALA A 384 1.76 10.46 -55.40
CA ALA A 384 1.23 9.75 -54.23
C ALA A 384 2.36 9.12 -53.38
N ALA A 385 3.35 8.48 -54.02
CA ALA A 385 4.52 7.93 -53.34
C ALA A 385 5.41 9.04 -52.71
N GLU A 386 5.55 10.19 -53.36
CA GLU A 386 6.22 11.37 -52.80
C GLU A 386 5.50 11.86 -51.54
N TYR A 387 4.17 11.96 -51.53
CA TYR A 387 3.41 12.32 -50.32
C TYR A 387 3.61 11.30 -49.19
N GLN A 388 3.53 10.00 -49.47
CA GLN A 388 3.76 8.94 -48.49
C GLN A 388 5.18 8.97 -47.92
N ASN A 389 6.21 9.16 -48.76
CA ASN A 389 7.59 9.31 -48.27
C ASN A 389 7.75 10.55 -47.38
N ASN A 390 7.14 11.68 -47.74
CA ASN A 390 7.16 12.89 -46.90
C ASN A 390 6.41 12.71 -45.57
N GLU A 391 5.39 11.84 -45.51
CA GLU A 391 4.67 11.49 -44.28
C GLU A 391 5.55 10.60 -43.39
N LEU A 392 6.10 9.51 -43.94
CA LEU A 392 7.05 8.63 -43.25
C LEU A 392 8.30 9.37 -42.76
N GLU A 393 8.82 10.36 -43.49
CA GLU A 393 9.94 11.20 -43.02
C GLU A 393 9.58 12.05 -41.79
N ARG A 394 8.32 12.49 -41.66
CA ARG A 394 7.85 13.20 -40.46
C ARG A 394 7.70 12.24 -39.29
N ASP A 395 7.13 11.07 -39.52
CA ASP A 395 6.94 10.04 -38.49
C ASP A 395 8.29 9.56 -37.95
N LEU A 396 9.24 9.21 -38.83
CA LEU A 396 10.62 8.86 -38.46
C LEU A 396 11.36 9.99 -37.73
N LYS A 397 10.98 11.26 -37.95
CA LYS A 397 11.53 12.40 -37.21
C LYS A 397 10.94 12.47 -35.80
N MET A 398 9.62 12.30 -35.66
CA MET A 398 8.93 12.28 -34.36
C MET A 398 9.37 11.08 -33.51
N GLU A 399 9.49 9.87 -34.10
CA GLU A 399 10.04 8.69 -33.41
C GLU A 399 11.48 8.92 -32.93
N ARG A 400 12.32 9.59 -33.75
CA ARG A 400 13.69 9.92 -33.34
C ARG A 400 13.74 10.95 -32.21
N GLU A 401 12.81 11.90 -32.18
CA GLU A 401 12.68 12.87 -31.09
C GLU A 401 12.27 12.16 -29.79
N LEU A 402 11.24 11.30 -29.83
CA LEU A 402 10.83 10.45 -28.69
C LEU A 402 11.95 9.50 -28.21
N MET A 403 12.71 8.90 -29.14
CA MET A 403 13.85 8.04 -28.81
C MET A 403 14.94 8.80 -28.04
N ASN A 404 15.23 10.04 -28.44
CA ASN A 404 16.18 10.91 -27.72
C ASN A 404 15.65 11.31 -26.34
N GLU A 405 14.35 11.59 -26.21
CA GLU A 405 13.73 11.90 -24.92
C GLU A 405 13.85 10.72 -23.94
N LEU A 406 13.52 9.51 -24.40
CA LEU A 406 13.69 8.27 -23.63
C LEU A 406 15.16 7.99 -23.27
N GLU A 407 16.11 8.26 -24.17
CA GLU A 407 17.54 8.10 -23.88
C GLU A 407 18.01 9.09 -22.77
N GLU A 408 17.51 10.32 -22.79
CA GLU A 408 17.79 11.32 -21.74
C GLU A 408 17.07 11.02 -20.41
N GLU A 409 15.89 10.42 -20.43
CA GLU A 409 15.24 9.88 -19.21
C GLU A 409 16.03 8.72 -18.63
N LEU A 410 16.43 7.74 -19.44
CA LEU A 410 17.25 6.60 -19.02
C LEU A 410 18.60 7.06 -18.43
N LYS A 411 19.24 8.09 -19.01
CA LYS A 411 20.43 8.72 -18.42
C LYS A 411 20.16 9.32 -17.03
N LYS A 412 19.05 10.04 -16.83
CA LYS A 412 18.68 10.62 -15.53
C LYS A 412 18.36 9.54 -14.49
N GLU A 413 17.62 8.50 -14.87
CA GLU A 413 17.34 7.37 -13.98
C GLU A 413 18.63 6.67 -13.58
N ARG A 414 19.55 6.45 -14.54
CA ARG A 414 20.85 5.85 -14.28
C ARG A 414 21.69 6.69 -13.32
N THR A 415 21.80 8.01 -13.50
CA THR A 415 22.55 8.86 -12.56
C THR A 415 21.89 8.90 -11.18
N SER A 416 20.55 8.84 -11.10
CA SER A 416 19.81 8.78 -9.85
C SER A 416 20.02 7.44 -9.12
N LEU A 417 20.11 6.33 -9.87
CA LEU A 417 20.43 5.00 -9.35
C LEU A 417 21.89 4.92 -8.89
N GLU A 418 22.84 5.47 -9.66
CA GLU A 418 24.25 5.57 -9.27
C GLU A 418 24.39 6.38 -7.97
N GLN A 419 23.66 7.49 -7.82
CA GLN A 419 23.59 8.24 -6.56
C GLN A 419 23.01 7.38 -5.41
N ALA A 420 21.86 6.74 -5.60
CA ALA A 420 21.23 5.89 -4.58
C ALA A 420 22.13 4.73 -4.12
N VAL A 421 22.92 4.15 -5.04
CA VAL A 421 23.92 3.12 -4.72
C VAL A 421 25.06 3.69 -3.87
N THR A 422 25.54 4.91 -4.15
CA THR A 422 26.54 5.56 -3.30
C THR A 422 26.01 5.93 -1.91
N GLU A 423 24.76 6.39 -1.81
CA GLU A 423 24.09 6.66 -0.53
C GLU A 423 23.89 5.37 0.28
N MET A 424 23.50 4.27 -0.37
CA MET A 424 23.39 2.95 0.27
C MET A 424 24.75 2.45 0.80
N ALA A 425 25.83 2.65 0.05
CA ALA A 425 27.17 2.28 0.50
C ALA A 425 27.61 3.06 1.76
N LEU A 426 27.32 4.38 1.80
CA LEU A 426 27.59 5.21 2.99
C LEU A 426 26.76 4.79 4.20
N LEU A 427 25.48 4.46 4.01
CA LEU A 427 24.62 3.94 5.09
C LEU A 427 25.09 2.58 5.59
N GLN A 428 25.64 1.74 4.71
CA GLN A 428 26.21 0.44 5.09
C GLN A 428 27.51 0.61 5.90
N GLU A 429 28.40 1.52 5.50
CA GLU A 429 29.60 1.88 6.28
C GLU A 429 29.24 2.45 7.66
N GLU A 430 28.23 3.32 7.74
CA GLU A 430 27.73 3.84 9.02
C GLU A 430 27.10 2.75 9.90
N LEU A 431 26.38 1.79 9.30
CA LEU A 431 25.82 0.65 10.01
C LEU A 431 26.93 -0.27 10.56
N GLU A 432 27.97 -0.55 9.78
CA GLU A 432 29.13 -1.34 10.22
C GLU A 432 29.85 -0.66 11.39
N ARG A 433 30.15 0.64 11.27
CA ARG A 433 30.71 1.47 12.35
C ARG A 433 29.84 1.46 13.61
N LYS A 434 28.52 1.59 13.47
CA LYS A 434 27.58 1.50 14.61
C LYS A 434 27.53 0.10 15.22
N GLY A 435 27.72 -0.94 14.41
CA GLY A 435 27.91 -2.31 14.85
C GLY A 435 29.19 -2.49 15.68
N ASP A 436 30.30 -1.86 15.30
CA ASP A 436 31.54 -1.85 16.08
C ASP A 436 31.41 -1.08 17.40
N GLU A 437 30.83 0.13 17.40
CA GLU A 437 30.53 0.89 18.62
C GLU A 437 29.64 0.09 19.58
N PHE A 438 28.65 -0.66 19.05
CA PHE A 438 27.81 -1.54 19.85
C PHE A 438 28.58 -2.75 20.41
N ARG A 439 29.46 -3.38 19.61
CA ARG A 439 30.34 -4.46 20.08
C ARG A 439 31.25 -4.00 21.22
N GLU A 440 31.88 -2.83 21.08
CA GLU A 440 32.76 -2.25 22.10
C GLU A 440 32.00 -1.93 23.39
N THR A 441 30.87 -1.23 23.29
CA THR A 441 30.04 -0.90 24.47
C THR A 441 29.47 -2.14 25.15
N SER A 442 29.09 -3.19 24.40
CA SER A 442 28.69 -4.48 24.96
C SER A 442 29.84 -5.20 25.68
N ALA A 443 31.06 -5.14 25.16
CA ALA A 443 32.24 -5.73 25.81
C ALA A 443 32.60 -4.99 27.11
N ILE A 444 32.50 -3.65 27.13
CA ILE A 444 32.67 -2.83 28.34
C ILE A 444 31.60 -3.16 29.38
N LEU A 445 30.33 -3.33 28.98
CA LEU A 445 29.27 -3.75 29.89
C LEU A 445 29.55 -5.13 30.48
N GLN A 446 29.97 -6.11 29.67
CA GLN A 446 30.33 -7.45 30.16
C GLN A 446 31.51 -7.42 31.16
N ALA A 447 32.51 -6.55 30.92
CA ALA A 447 33.59 -6.33 31.87
C ALA A 447 33.08 -5.75 33.20
N ASN A 448 32.26 -4.69 33.13
CA ASN A 448 31.65 -4.07 34.32
C ASN A 448 30.74 -5.05 35.10
N GLU A 449 30.02 -5.93 34.41
CA GLU A 449 29.23 -7.00 35.04
C GLU A 449 30.14 -8.00 35.79
N SER A 450 31.28 -8.38 35.21
CA SER A 450 32.26 -9.25 35.88
C SER A 450 32.88 -8.57 37.11
N GLU A 451 33.29 -7.30 37.02
CA GLU A 451 33.80 -6.52 38.15
C GLU A 451 32.74 -6.35 39.26
N LEU A 452 31.47 -6.16 38.90
CA LEU A 452 30.35 -6.09 39.85
C LEU A 452 30.11 -7.42 40.57
N VAL A 453 30.27 -8.55 39.87
CA VAL A 453 30.19 -9.89 40.48
C VAL A 453 31.34 -10.09 41.46
N ASP A 454 32.58 -9.75 41.08
CA ASP A 454 33.75 -9.85 41.95
C ASP A 454 33.61 -8.95 43.19
N ALA A 455 33.19 -7.70 43.02
CA ALA A 455 32.90 -6.79 44.14
C ALA A 455 31.81 -7.33 45.07
N LYS A 456 30.78 -7.98 44.52
CA LYS A 456 29.70 -8.61 45.31
C LYS A 456 30.20 -9.82 46.10
N LEU A 457 31.08 -10.64 45.51
CA LEU A 457 31.74 -11.77 46.19
C LEU A 457 32.66 -11.26 47.32
N GLU A 458 33.43 -10.19 47.09
CA GLU A 458 34.28 -9.59 48.12
C GLU A 458 33.46 -8.98 49.27
N ILE A 459 32.33 -8.31 48.97
CA ILE A 459 31.38 -7.86 50.02
C ILE A 459 30.83 -9.04 50.82
N GLN A 460 30.57 -10.19 50.18
CA GLN A 460 30.13 -11.40 50.89
C GLN A 460 31.25 -11.98 51.77
N ARG A 461 32.50 -11.99 51.29
CA ARG A 461 33.69 -12.38 52.06
C ARG A 461 33.84 -11.49 53.30
N LEU A 462 33.82 -10.17 53.13
CA LEU A 462 33.91 -9.20 54.22
C LEU A 462 32.74 -9.31 55.22
N LYS A 463 31.52 -9.67 54.78
CA LYS A 463 30.40 -9.97 55.68
C LYS A 463 30.66 -11.20 56.55
N SER A 464 31.20 -12.28 55.98
CA SER A 464 31.55 -13.48 56.75
C SER A 464 32.72 -13.23 57.71
N GLU A 465 33.72 -12.45 57.29
CA GLU A 465 34.83 -12.02 58.15
C GLU A 465 34.33 -11.15 59.31
N LYS A 466 33.44 -10.19 59.06
CA LYS A 466 32.78 -9.40 60.11
C LYS A 466 32.01 -10.29 61.11
N ALA A 467 31.24 -11.26 60.61
CA ALA A 467 30.48 -12.17 61.48
C ALA A 467 31.40 -13.04 62.36
N SER A 468 32.52 -13.51 61.80
CA SER A 468 33.56 -14.23 62.54
C SER A 468 34.18 -13.36 63.64
N LEU A 469 34.60 -12.14 63.30
CA LEU A 469 35.17 -11.18 64.27
C LEU A 469 34.16 -10.77 65.36
N GLN A 470 32.87 -10.68 65.03
CA GLN A 470 31.82 -10.43 66.02
C GLN A 470 31.68 -11.61 67.00
N GLY A 471 31.69 -12.86 66.52
CA GLY A 471 31.67 -14.03 67.39
C GLY A 471 32.87 -14.10 68.35
N ILE A 472 34.07 -13.75 67.85
CA ILE A 472 35.28 -13.65 68.68
C ILE A 472 35.13 -12.53 69.73
N LEU A 473 34.51 -11.40 69.40
CA LEU A 473 34.27 -10.32 70.35
C LEU A 473 33.28 -10.75 71.45
N GLU A 474 32.19 -11.43 71.09
CA GLU A 474 31.20 -11.96 72.03
C GLU A 474 31.81 -13.01 72.98
N GLU A 475 32.71 -13.87 72.47
CA GLU A 475 33.52 -14.79 73.30
C GLU A 475 34.41 -14.03 74.29
N LYS A 476 35.10 -12.96 73.85
CA LYS A 476 35.95 -12.13 74.72
C LYS A 476 35.16 -11.36 75.78
N ASP A 477 33.97 -10.87 75.46
CA ASP A 477 33.08 -10.24 76.44
C ASP A 477 32.57 -11.26 77.47
N LEU A 478 32.33 -12.52 77.07
CA LEU A 478 32.00 -13.62 77.99
C LEU A 478 33.18 -13.98 78.91
N GLU A 479 34.40 -14.09 78.37
CA GLU A 479 35.63 -14.25 79.16
C GLU A 479 35.79 -13.12 80.19
N LEU A 480 35.60 -11.86 79.77
CA LEU A 480 35.68 -10.69 80.65
C LEU A 480 34.59 -10.70 81.73
N SER A 481 33.36 -11.11 81.39
CA SER A 481 32.27 -11.27 82.35
C SER A 481 32.59 -12.33 83.42
N ASN A 482 33.10 -13.49 82.98
CA ASN A 482 33.57 -14.55 83.88
C ASN A 482 34.72 -14.09 84.77
N ALA A 483 35.72 -13.38 84.22
CA ALA A 483 36.81 -12.80 85.00
C ALA A 483 36.33 -11.77 86.04
N ARG A 484 35.35 -10.93 85.69
CA ARG A 484 34.70 -10.01 86.65
C ARG A 484 33.96 -10.76 87.75
N LYS A 485 33.29 -11.88 87.43
CA LYS A 485 32.63 -12.73 88.43
C LYS A 485 33.62 -13.35 89.40
N MET A 486 34.70 -13.96 88.90
CA MET A 486 35.79 -14.49 89.74
C MET A 486 36.39 -13.40 90.64
N LEU A 487 36.54 -12.17 90.14
CA LEU A 487 37.05 -11.04 90.93
C LEU A 487 36.06 -10.61 92.03
N MET A 488 34.74 -10.67 91.78
CA MET A 488 33.73 -10.46 92.83
C MET A 488 33.75 -11.55 93.89
N GLU A 489 33.91 -12.82 93.49
CA GLU A 489 34.06 -13.97 94.41
C GLU A 489 35.31 -13.79 95.30
N VAL A 490 36.48 -13.47 94.74
CA VAL A 490 37.71 -13.17 95.50
C VAL A 490 37.56 -11.95 96.41
N ASN A 491 36.86 -10.89 96.00
CA ASN A 491 36.60 -9.73 96.86
C ASN A 491 35.67 -10.08 98.04
N GLN A 492 34.75 -11.02 97.87
CA GLN A 492 33.93 -11.55 98.96
C GLN A 492 34.80 -12.36 99.93
N GLU A 493 35.64 -13.27 99.44
CA GLU A 493 36.60 -14.03 100.26
C GLU A 493 37.52 -13.10 101.07
N ILE A 494 38.04 -12.03 100.45
CA ILE A 494 38.85 -11.00 101.14
C ILE A 494 38.04 -10.30 102.24
N SER A 495 36.76 -10.04 102.01
CA SER A 495 35.87 -9.41 103.00
C SER A 495 35.58 -10.34 104.18
N ASP A 496 35.35 -11.62 103.91
CA ASP A 496 35.12 -12.66 104.93
C ASP A 496 36.40 -12.91 105.74
N LEU A 497 37.57 -12.99 105.09
CA LEU A 497 38.87 -13.05 105.75
C LEU A 497 39.14 -11.83 106.62
N LYS A 498 38.75 -10.63 106.18
CA LYS A 498 38.88 -9.39 106.96
C LYS A 498 37.94 -9.39 108.18
N MET A 499 36.72 -9.91 108.06
CA MET A 499 35.81 -10.11 109.19
C MET A 499 36.35 -11.14 110.19
N LEU A 500 36.91 -12.25 109.71
CA LEU A 500 37.55 -13.27 110.55
C LEU A 500 38.79 -12.73 111.25
N MET A 501 39.62 -11.95 110.55
CA MET A 501 40.78 -11.25 111.12
C MET A 501 40.36 -10.26 112.20
N ASN A 502 39.34 -9.42 111.96
CA ASN A 502 38.79 -8.51 112.97
C ASN A 502 38.26 -9.28 114.20
N SER A 503 37.60 -10.43 113.99
CA SER A 503 37.16 -11.31 115.09
C SER A 503 38.35 -11.85 115.89
N LYS A 504 39.43 -12.29 115.21
CA LYS A 504 40.67 -12.72 115.87
C LYS A 504 41.38 -11.59 116.61
N GLU A 505 41.39 -10.38 116.05
CA GLU A 505 41.90 -9.18 116.72
C GLU A 505 41.10 -8.89 118.01
N THR A 506 39.76 -8.96 117.96
CA THR A 506 38.94 -8.80 119.18
C THR A 506 39.18 -9.90 120.22
N GLN A 507 39.37 -11.16 119.81
CA GLN A 507 39.74 -12.27 120.71
C GLN A 507 41.13 -12.05 121.33
N LEU A 508 42.08 -11.47 120.58
CA LEU A 508 43.42 -11.13 121.06
C LEU A 508 43.36 -9.98 122.07
N ILE A 509 42.58 -8.93 121.80
CA ILE A 509 42.32 -7.83 122.73
C ILE A 509 41.69 -8.34 124.03
N GLU A 510 40.70 -9.23 123.94
CA GLU A 510 40.04 -9.85 125.10
C GLU A 510 41.02 -10.72 125.91
N ALA A 511 41.83 -11.56 125.24
CA ALA A 511 42.87 -12.35 125.89
C ALA A 511 43.97 -11.47 126.53
N SER A 512 44.33 -10.35 125.90
CA SER A 512 45.28 -9.37 126.44
C SER A 512 44.73 -8.63 127.66
N ASN A 513 43.42 -8.32 127.67
CA ASN A 513 42.75 -7.79 128.84
C ASN A 513 42.72 -8.83 129.98
N MET A 514 42.34 -10.08 129.72
CA MET A 514 42.39 -11.15 130.72
C MET A 514 43.81 -11.38 131.26
N LEU A 515 44.84 -11.31 130.41
CA LEU A 515 46.24 -11.37 130.86
C LEU A 515 46.57 -10.21 131.80
N ARG A 516 46.16 -8.98 131.46
CA ARG A 516 46.34 -7.81 132.32
C ARG A 516 45.63 -7.97 133.67
N GLU A 517 44.39 -8.47 133.69
CA GLU A 517 43.67 -8.79 134.92
C GLU A 517 44.38 -9.86 135.74
N LYS A 518 44.96 -10.88 135.08
CA LYS A 518 45.79 -11.90 135.75
C LYS A 518 47.08 -11.31 136.30
N ASP A 519 47.73 -10.40 135.58
CA ASP A 519 48.92 -9.68 136.05
C ASP A 519 48.57 -8.76 137.24
N GLU A 520 47.43 -8.06 137.22
CA GLU A 520 46.91 -7.30 138.35
C GLU A 520 46.57 -8.21 139.55
N HIS A 521 45.98 -9.39 139.32
CA HIS A 521 45.79 -10.40 140.36
C HIS A 521 47.12 -10.92 140.90
N VAL A 522 48.13 -11.16 140.07
CA VAL A 522 49.48 -11.53 140.48
C VAL A 522 50.12 -10.40 141.26
N GLN A 523 49.95 -9.13 140.88
CA GLN A 523 50.40 -7.96 141.64
C GLN A 523 49.74 -7.90 143.02
N ILE A 524 48.44 -8.18 143.12
CA ILE A 524 47.70 -8.29 144.39
C ILE A 524 48.20 -9.48 145.22
N ILE A 525 48.49 -10.62 144.61
CA ILE A 525 49.08 -11.80 145.27
C ILE A 525 50.49 -11.50 145.75
N GLN A 526 51.32 -10.82 144.97
CA GLN A 526 52.68 -10.38 145.31
C GLN A 526 52.65 -9.43 146.52
N ASN A 527 51.73 -8.46 146.51
CA ASN A 527 51.51 -7.54 147.64
C ASN A 527 51.03 -8.28 148.90
N LYS A 528 50.15 -9.28 148.76
CA LYS A 528 49.74 -10.17 149.87
C LYS A 528 50.90 -11.06 150.34
N LEU A 529 51.71 -11.58 149.43
CA LEU A 529 52.85 -12.46 149.73
C LEU A 529 53.94 -11.71 150.49
N ASN A 530 54.22 -10.47 150.12
CA ASN A 530 55.12 -9.59 150.87
C ASN A 530 54.60 -9.34 152.30
N ASN A 531 53.29 -9.15 152.46
CA ASN A 531 52.64 -9.00 153.77
C ASN A 531 52.67 -10.30 154.60
N THR A 532 52.54 -11.47 153.97
CA THR A 532 52.70 -12.77 154.67
C THR A 532 54.15 -13.12 154.94
N ASN A 533 55.11 -12.73 154.10
CA ASN A 533 56.55 -12.91 154.35
C ASN A 533 57.00 -12.06 155.55
N GLN A 534 56.48 -10.83 155.68
CA GLN A 534 56.72 -10.01 156.86
C GLN A 534 56.21 -10.68 158.15
N LYS A 535 55.08 -11.40 158.08
CA LYS A 535 54.55 -12.22 159.19
C LYS A 535 55.27 -13.57 159.35
N ALA A 536 55.90 -14.09 158.29
CA ALA A 536 56.69 -15.32 158.35
C ALA A 536 58.00 -15.07 159.12
N PHE A 537 58.65 -13.92 158.93
CA PHE A 537 59.80 -13.49 159.75
C PHE A 537 59.46 -13.43 161.25
N GLU A 538 58.23 -13.06 161.62
CA GLU A 538 57.77 -13.07 163.02
C GLU A 538 57.55 -14.51 163.56
N ALA A 539 57.22 -15.47 162.71
CA ALA A 539 57.00 -16.87 163.07
C ALA A 539 58.28 -17.74 163.03
N GLU A 540 59.23 -17.41 162.16
CA GLU A 540 60.50 -18.13 161.94
C GLU A 540 61.34 -18.20 163.23
N THR A 541 61.33 -17.13 164.03
CA THR A 541 62.01 -17.06 165.34
C THR A 541 61.46 -18.01 166.42
N VAL A 542 60.31 -18.66 166.19
CA VAL A 542 59.66 -19.55 167.19
C VAL A 542 59.80 -21.04 166.83
N VAL A 543 59.97 -21.38 165.55
CA VAL A 543 59.94 -22.79 165.07
C VAL A 543 61.35 -23.43 165.02
N GLU A 544 62.42 -22.64 165.05
CA GLU A 544 63.83 -23.09 165.09
C GLU A 544 64.18 -24.01 166.29
N ARG A 545 63.24 -24.21 167.24
CA ARG A 545 63.42 -24.98 168.47
C ARG A 545 62.84 -26.40 168.47
N ILE A 546 62.09 -26.82 167.45
CA ILE A 546 61.38 -28.13 167.45
C ILE A 546 61.63 -28.91 166.14
N LEU A 547 62.79 -28.72 165.51
CA LEU A 547 63.16 -29.35 164.24
C LEU A 547 64.56 -29.98 164.29
N ASP A 548 64.77 -30.97 165.18
CA ASP A 548 66.04 -31.74 165.18
C ASP A 548 65.90 -33.26 165.44
N LEU A 549 64.68 -33.84 165.44
CA LEU A 549 64.51 -35.30 165.37
C LEU A 549 63.22 -35.70 164.64
N THR A 550 63.34 -36.02 163.34
CA THR A 550 62.99 -37.34 162.75
C THR A 550 62.81 -37.24 161.22
N ASN A 551 63.90 -37.49 160.50
CA ASN A 551 63.90 -38.01 159.13
C ASN A 551 63.31 -39.46 159.13
N LYS A 552 62.72 -40.07 158.07
CA LYS A 552 62.85 -39.91 156.61
C LYS A 552 61.77 -40.75 155.85
N LEU A 553 61.65 -40.55 154.52
CA LEU A 553 60.93 -41.36 153.48
C LEU A 553 59.41 -41.10 153.25
N VAL A 554 58.76 -41.26 152.07
CA VAL A 554 59.02 -40.97 150.62
C VAL A 554 57.98 -41.71 149.71
N ALA A 555 57.64 -41.16 148.52
CA ALA A 555 56.82 -41.72 147.39
C ALA A 555 55.26 -41.72 147.54
N SER A 556 54.38 -41.85 146.52
CA SER A 556 54.50 -42.24 145.09
C SER A 556 53.32 -41.80 144.15
N ILE A 557 53.63 -41.24 142.97
CA ILE A 557 53.22 -41.51 141.53
C ILE A 557 51.82 -42.11 141.12
N LYS A 558 51.24 -41.57 140.00
CA LYS A 558 50.43 -42.16 138.85
C LYS A 558 49.10 -41.40 138.55
N ASP A 559 48.50 -41.30 137.34
CA ASP A 559 48.88 -41.55 135.92
C ASP A 559 47.89 -40.82 134.94
N GLU A 560 48.25 -40.81 133.64
CA GLU A 560 47.61 -40.43 132.33
C GLU A 560 46.09 -40.16 132.15
N ASP A 561 45.72 -39.34 131.13
CA ASP A 561 44.69 -39.73 130.12
C ASP A 561 44.60 -38.90 128.79
N ILE A 562 44.24 -39.59 127.70
CA ILE A 562 43.59 -39.23 126.41
C ILE A 562 44.06 -38.04 125.53
N ASN A 563 44.29 -38.32 124.23
CA ASN A 563 44.43 -37.35 123.11
C ASN A 563 43.48 -37.66 121.93
N SER A 564 43.21 -36.66 121.08
CA SER A 564 42.00 -36.56 120.24
C SER A 564 42.11 -36.88 118.73
N SER A 565 40.96 -37.19 118.11
CA SER A 565 40.60 -37.07 116.68
C SER A 565 39.12 -36.64 116.61
N PRO A 566 38.62 -35.92 115.57
CA PRO A 566 38.50 -36.39 114.18
C PRO A 566 38.92 -35.26 113.18
N ASP A 567 38.56 -35.17 111.88
CA ASP A 567 37.68 -35.94 110.97
C ASP A 567 38.15 -35.76 109.49
N LYS A 568 37.59 -36.51 108.52
CA LYS A 568 37.68 -36.20 107.07
C LYS A 568 36.56 -36.84 106.22
N ILE A 569 35.79 -35.96 105.56
CA ILE A 569 35.22 -36.10 104.21
C ILE A 569 34.29 -37.33 103.98
N MET A 570 32.99 -37.10 104.20
CA MET A 570 31.90 -37.93 103.67
C MET A 570 31.35 -37.30 102.38
N GLY A 571 31.13 -38.09 101.33
CA GLY A 571 30.61 -37.61 100.04
C GLY A 571 29.24 -38.18 99.67
N HIS A 572 28.47 -37.39 98.91
CA HIS A 572 27.30 -37.71 98.08
C HIS A 572 26.06 -38.37 98.70
N GLN A 573 24.95 -37.62 98.70
CA GLN A 573 23.53 -37.96 98.39
C GLN A 573 22.63 -36.81 98.97
N ILE A 574 21.53 -36.27 98.40
CA ILE A 574 20.54 -36.66 97.36
C ILE A 574 19.91 -35.37 96.72
N HIS A 575 19.25 -35.48 95.55
CA HIS A 575 18.12 -34.65 95.04
C HIS A 575 18.44 -33.27 94.39
N GLU A 576 17.71 -32.76 93.36
CA GLU A 576 16.57 -33.29 92.57
C GLU A 576 16.21 -32.35 91.37
N GLN A 577 15.75 -32.94 90.23
CA GLN A 577 15.09 -32.27 89.07
C GLN A 577 15.95 -31.22 88.30
N LEU A 578 15.69 -30.85 87.03
CA LEU A 578 14.54 -31.04 86.13
C LEU A 578 15.01 -31.26 84.65
N LEU A 579 14.07 -31.66 83.79
CA LEU A 579 14.21 -31.90 82.35
C LEU A 579 13.90 -30.62 81.54
N GLU A 580 14.75 -30.20 80.58
CA GLU A 580 14.51 -29.29 79.43
C GLU A 580 15.90 -28.91 78.82
N GLU A 581 16.16 -28.79 77.51
CA GLU A 581 15.40 -29.06 76.28
C GLU A 581 16.40 -29.08 75.07
N PRO A 582 16.36 -30.02 74.10
CA PRO A 582 17.13 -29.92 72.85
C PRO A 582 16.30 -29.27 71.73
N ALA A 583 15.38 -28.36 72.05
CA ALA A 583 14.37 -27.89 71.09
C ALA A 583 14.87 -26.83 70.10
N ASN A 584 15.94 -26.09 70.39
CA ASN A 584 16.31 -24.92 69.58
C ASN A 584 16.94 -25.29 68.22
N GLU A 585 17.76 -26.34 68.16
CA GLU A 585 18.42 -26.78 66.91
C GLU A 585 17.40 -27.34 65.90
N LEU A 586 16.53 -28.25 66.37
CA LEU A 586 15.45 -28.83 65.58
C LEU A 586 14.42 -27.78 65.14
N ARG A 587 14.06 -26.84 66.03
CA ARG A 587 13.12 -25.75 65.71
C ARG A 587 13.70 -24.79 64.66
N TRP A 588 15.01 -24.56 64.63
CA TRP A 588 15.65 -23.75 63.59
C TRP A 588 15.71 -24.46 62.23
N GLN A 589 16.09 -25.74 62.19
CA GLN A 589 16.09 -26.52 60.95
C GLN A 589 14.67 -26.71 60.40
N GLN A 590 13.69 -26.97 61.27
CA GLN A 590 12.29 -27.06 60.89
C GLN A 590 11.79 -25.72 60.31
N LYS A 591 12.07 -24.59 60.97
CA LYS A 591 11.67 -23.26 60.48
C LYS A 591 12.33 -22.89 59.14
N ARG A 592 13.56 -23.34 58.90
CA ARG A 592 14.22 -23.18 57.60
C ARG A 592 13.53 -24.00 56.51
N LEU A 593 13.23 -25.27 56.78
CA LEU A 593 12.51 -26.14 55.82
C LEU A 593 11.07 -25.67 55.60
N GLU A 594 10.40 -25.12 56.61
CA GLU A 594 9.09 -24.48 56.46
C GLU A 594 9.15 -23.26 55.52
N ASN A 595 10.14 -22.39 55.68
CA ASN A 595 10.35 -21.25 54.78
C ASN A 595 10.71 -21.68 53.34
N GLU A 596 11.60 -22.67 53.17
CA GLU A 596 11.97 -23.22 51.85
C GLU A 596 10.75 -23.88 51.16
N LEU A 597 9.88 -24.55 51.94
CA LEU A 597 8.63 -25.16 51.47
C LEU A 597 7.52 -24.14 51.20
N GLU A 598 7.50 -23.00 51.90
CA GLU A 598 6.59 -21.88 51.63
C GLU A 598 6.98 -21.15 50.34
N LEU A 599 8.27 -20.84 50.15
CA LEU A 599 8.80 -20.31 48.89
C LEU A 599 8.56 -21.25 47.70
N ALA A 600 8.72 -22.56 47.90
CA ALA A 600 8.39 -23.55 46.86
C ALA A 600 6.90 -23.60 46.52
N LYS A 601 6.00 -23.42 47.51
CA LYS A 601 4.55 -23.28 47.28
C LYS A 601 4.20 -21.99 46.54
N GLU A 602 4.86 -20.89 46.85
CA GLU A 602 4.66 -19.61 46.16
C GLU A 602 5.13 -19.68 44.70
N SER A 603 6.33 -20.23 44.46
CA SER A 603 6.83 -20.46 43.10
C SER A 603 5.94 -21.44 42.31
N LEU A 604 5.40 -22.48 42.95
CA LEU A 604 4.45 -23.39 42.31
C LEU A 604 3.14 -22.67 41.91
N LYS A 605 2.60 -21.79 42.77
CA LYS A 605 1.42 -20.97 42.45
C LYS A 605 1.69 -19.99 41.31
N GLU A 606 2.87 -19.38 41.28
CA GLU A 606 3.29 -18.50 40.19
C GLU A 606 3.35 -19.27 38.87
N LYS A 607 3.98 -20.46 38.86
CA LYS A 607 4.01 -21.35 37.68
C LYS A 607 2.63 -21.86 37.28
N GLU A 608 1.73 -22.14 38.21
CA GLU A 608 0.34 -22.50 37.93
C GLU A 608 -0.41 -21.33 37.26
N MET A 609 -0.20 -20.10 37.73
CA MET A 609 -0.77 -18.89 37.12
C MET A 609 -0.19 -18.59 35.73
N GLU A 610 1.11 -18.79 35.51
CA GLU A 610 1.74 -18.73 34.18
C GLU A 610 1.14 -19.76 33.22
N VAL A 611 0.95 -21.02 33.68
CA VAL A 611 0.34 -22.08 32.87
C VAL A 611 -1.11 -21.75 32.52
N LEU A 612 -1.90 -21.22 33.46
CA LEU A 612 -3.27 -20.77 33.19
C LEU A 612 -3.31 -19.59 32.21
N ALA A 613 -2.34 -18.67 32.26
CA ALA A 613 -2.21 -17.57 31.29
C ALA A 613 -1.82 -18.10 29.90
N ALA A 614 -0.87 -19.03 29.82
CA ALA A 614 -0.48 -19.69 28.58
C ALA A 614 -1.63 -20.49 27.97
N GLN A 615 -2.40 -21.22 28.78
CA GLN A 615 -3.58 -21.97 28.33
C GLN A 615 -4.65 -21.04 27.74
N ARG A 616 -4.92 -19.89 28.38
CA ARG A 616 -5.84 -18.87 27.84
C ARG A 616 -5.35 -18.30 26.51
N SER A 617 -4.06 -17.97 26.42
CA SER A 617 -3.43 -17.50 25.17
C SER A 617 -3.58 -18.53 24.04
N LEU A 618 -3.34 -19.81 24.34
CA LEU A 618 -3.48 -20.91 23.39
C LEU A 618 -4.93 -21.09 22.93
N THR A 619 -5.92 -21.02 23.84
CA THR A 619 -7.34 -21.09 23.44
C THR A 619 -7.77 -19.93 22.53
N ILE A 620 -7.25 -18.71 22.75
CA ILE A 620 -7.50 -17.58 21.86
C ILE A 620 -6.87 -17.83 20.48
N LYS A 621 -5.66 -18.40 20.42
CA LYS A 621 -5.01 -18.75 19.15
C LYS A 621 -5.72 -19.88 18.40
N ASP A 622 -6.25 -20.87 19.10
CA ASP A 622 -7.08 -21.92 18.49
C ASP A 622 -8.39 -21.36 17.92
N GLU A 623 -9.02 -20.40 18.59
CA GLU A 623 -10.21 -19.70 18.08
C GLU A 623 -9.89 -18.82 16.86
N GLU A 624 -8.76 -18.09 16.87
CA GLU A 624 -8.27 -17.35 15.70
C GLU A 624 -8.01 -18.30 14.51
N LEU A 625 -7.34 -19.44 14.73
CA LEU A 625 -7.07 -20.44 13.69
C LEU A 625 -8.36 -21.08 13.14
N LYS A 626 -9.34 -21.34 14.00
CA LYS A 626 -10.65 -21.84 13.59
C LYS A 626 -11.39 -20.82 12.70
N MET A 627 -11.27 -19.53 13.02
CA MET A 627 -11.85 -18.44 12.21
C MET A 627 -11.11 -18.24 10.87
N THR A 628 -9.78 -18.40 10.82
CA THR A 628 -9.05 -18.33 9.54
C THR A 628 -9.31 -19.54 8.66
N LEU A 629 -9.41 -20.75 9.23
CA LEU A 629 -9.83 -21.96 8.50
C LEU A 629 -11.25 -21.81 7.93
N ALA A 630 -12.20 -21.29 8.71
CA ALA A 630 -13.55 -21.02 8.22
C ALA A 630 -13.56 -20.02 7.05
N ARG A 631 -12.74 -18.97 7.11
CA ARG A 631 -12.57 -17.99 6.02
C ARG A 631 -11.92 -18.61 4.79
N LEU A 632 -10.93 -19.48 4.96
CA LEU A 632 -10.24 -20.16 3.86
C LEU A 632 -11.17 -21.14 3.15
N ASN A 633 -11.96 -21.92 3.90
CA ASN A 633 -12.98 -22.81 3.33
C ASN A 633 -14.05 -22.02 2.55
N ALA A 634 -14.49 -20.87 3.06
CA ALA A 634 -15.42 -20.00 2.33
C ALA A 634 -14.81 -19.50 1.00
N LYS A 635 -13.53 -19.12 0.99
CA LYS A 635 -12.81 -18.73 -0.23
C LYS A 635 -12.61 -19.90 -1.21
N GLU A 636 -12.41 -21.12 -0.71
CA GLU A 636 -12.32 -22.32 -1.54
C GLU A 636 -13.66 -22.62 -2.24
N GLU A 637 -14.79 -22.48 -1.54
CA GLU A 637 -16.13 -22.65 -2.14
C GLU A 637 -16.49 -21.52 -3.13
N GLU A 638 -16.08 -20.27 -2.86
CA GLU A 638 -16.16 -19.19 -3.85
C GLU A 638 -15.36 -19.52 -5.12
N LEU A 639 -14.12 -20.01 -4.99
CA LEU A 639 -13.30 -20.42 -6.14
C LEU A 639 -13.88 -21.62 -6.89
N LYS A 640 -14.50 -22.59 -6.19
CA LYS A 640 -15.24 -23.69 -6.83
C LYS A 640 -16.47 -23.20 -7.60
N LYS A 641 -17.15 -22.16 -7.11
CA LYS A 641 -18.28 -21.53 -7.83
C LYS A 641 -17.79 -20.81 -9.09
N VAL A 642 -16.78 -19.94 -8.99
CA VAL A 642 -16.20 -19.24 -10.15
C VAL A 642 -15.68 -20.23 -11.19
N ARG A 643 -15.04 -21.33 -10.78
CA ARG A 643 -14.60 -22.38 -11.72
C ARG A 643 -15.76 -23.03 -12.48
N LYS A 644 -16.92 -23.24 -11.83
CA LYS A 644 -18.12 -23.77 -12.49
C LYS A 644 -18.67 -22.76 -13.50
N GLU A 645 -18.80 -21.50 -13.10
CA GLU A 645 -19.25 -20.40 -13.96
C GLU A 645 -18.37 -20.29 -15.22
N VAL A 646 -17.04 -20.27 -15.08
CA VAL A 646 -16.11 -20.28 -16.22
C VAL A 646 -16.26 -21.52 -17.13
N THR A 647 -16.58 -22.69 -16.56
CA THR A 647 -16.86 -23.88 -17.40
C THR A 647 -18.23 -23.83 -18.07
N GLU A 648 -19.21 -23.16 -17.48
CA GLU A 648 -20.53 -22.91 -18.08
C GLU A 648 -20.40 -21.89 -19.23
N ASP A 649 -19.73 -20.75 -19.01
CA ASP A 649 -19.39 -19.76 -20.03
C ASP A 649 -18.62 -20.37 -21.21
N SER A 650 -17.64 -21.25 -20.95
CA SER A 650 -16.91 -21.96 -22.00
C SER A 650 -17.80 -22.92 -22.81
N ASN A 651 -18.82 -23.51 -22.20
CA ASN A 651 -19.76 -24.39 -22.88
C ASN A 651 -20.81 -23.58 -23.66
N ASP A 652 -21.24 -22.42 -23.16
CA ASP A 652 -22.15 -21.52 -23.87
C ASP A 652 -21.45 -20.82 -25.04
N LEU A 653 -20.16 -20.47 -24.91
CA LEU A 653 -19.34 -20.00 -26.05
C LEU A 653 -19.22 -21.09 -27.13
N LYS A 654 -19.05 -22.36 -26.76
CA LYS A 654 -19.06 -23.48 -27.72
C LYS A 654 -20.42 -23.67 -28.38
N ARG A 655 -21.52 -23.44 -27.67
CA ARG A 655 -22.89 -23.46 -28.24
C ARG A 655 -23.10 -22.30 -29.21
N LEU A 656 -22.65 -21.08 -28.87
CA LEU A 656 -22.70 -19.93 -29.76
C LEU A 656 -21.83 -20.15 -31.02
N TYR A 657 -20.65 -20.75 -30.87
CA TYR A 657 -19.80 -21.13 -32.00
C TYR A 657 -20.47 -22.21 -32.88
N ALA A 658 -21.10 -23.22 -32.28
CA ALA A 658 -21.86 -24.24 -33.01
C ALA A 658 -23.08 -23.65 -33.75
N LEU A 659 -23.82 -22.73 -33.12
CA LEU A 659 -24.94 -22.00 -33.73
C LEU A 659 -24.47 -21.08 -34.86
N ALA A 660 -23.34 -20.39 -34.69
CA ALA A 660 -22.72 -19.62 -35.75
C ALA A 660 -22.33 -20.50 -36.94
N GLN A 661 -21.67 -21.65 -36.67
CA GLN A 661 -21.32 -22.65 -37.67
C GLN A 661 -22.57 -23.23 -38.39
N GLU A 662 -23.69 -23.41 -37.68
CA GLU A 662 -24.98 -23.85 -38.24
C GLU A 662 -25.63 -22.76 -39.11
N THR A 663 -25.56 -21.48 -38.71
CA THR A 663 -25.99 -20.36 -39.58
C THR A 663 -25.08 -20.12 -40.78
N ILE A 664 -23.85 -20.62 -40.74
CA ILE A 664 -22.86 -20.64 -41.84
C ILE A 664 -22.99 -21.96 -42.65
N GLY A 665 -24.06 -22.75 -42.44
CA GLY A 665 -24.30 -24.01 -43.15
C GLY A 665 -24.25 -23.87 -44.68
N ASP A 666 -23.37 -24.66 -45.31
CA ASP A 666 -23.04 -24.74 -46.75
C ASP A 666 -22.65 -23.44 -47.49
N LYS A 667 -22.86 -22.26 -46.90
CA LYS A 667 -22.41 -20.96 -47.43
C LYS A 667 -21.01 -20.65 -46.90
N SER A 668 -20.02 -20.52 -47.78
CA SER A 668 -18.70 -20.06 -47.38
C SER A 668 -18.75 -18.61 -46.87
N LEU A 669 -17.73 -18.20 -46.11
CA LEU A 669 -17.60 -16.80 -45.69
C LEU A 669 -17.49 -15.85 -46.90
N GLY A 670 -16.99 -16.37 -48.04
CA GLY A 670 -17.04 -15.71 -49.34
C GLY A 670 -18.46 -15.55 -49.89
N ASP A 671 -19.30 -16.59 -49.82
CA ASP A 671 -20.71 -16.52 -50.26
C ASP A 671 -21.51 -15.51 -49.42
N LEU A 672 -21.25 -15.42 -48.11
CA LEU A 672 -21.89 -14.43 -47.25
C LEU A 672 -21.39 -13.00 -47.52
N ALA A 673 -20.10 -12.85 -47.86
CA ALA A 673 -19.56 -11.57 -48.31
C ALA A 673 -20.11 -11.17 -49.69
N ILE A 674 -20.31 -12.12 -50.61
CA ILE A 674 -20.94 -11.92 -51.91
C ILE A 674 -22.41 -11.55 -51.74
N GLU A 675 -23.16 -12.24 -50.87
CA GLU A 675 -24.57 -11.91 -50.57
C GLU A 675 -24.70 -10.51 -49.96
N LYS A 676 -23.75 -10.12 -49.08
CA LYS A 676 -23.67 -8.75 -48.56
C LYS A 676 -23.35 -7.72 -49.65
N LEU A 677 -22.36 -7.97 -50.50
CA LEU A 677 -21.98 -7.07 -51.60
C LEU A 677 -23.07 -6.96 -52.68
N GLN A 678 -23.82 -8.03 -52.94
CA GLN A 678 -24.99 -8.02 -53.83
C GLN A 678 -26.13 -7.19 -53.23
N LEU A 679 -26.35 -7.27 -51.92
CA LEU A 679 -27.38 -6.48 -51.23
C LEU A 679 -26.98 -4.98 -51.17
N GLU A 680 -25.70 -4.69 -50.95
CA GLU A 680 -25.14 -3.33 -51.01
C GLU A 680 -25.17 -2.75 -52.43
N ALA A 681 -24.86 -3.54 -53.46
CA ALA A 681 -25.01 -3.15 -54.86
C ALA A 681 -26.48 -2.88 -55.22
N ALA A 682 -27.41 -3.75 -54.82
CA ALA A 682 -28.84 -3.53 -55.03
C ALA A 682 -29.36 -2.28 -54.29
N GLN A 683 -28.83 -1.98 -53.10
CA GLN A 683 -29.16 -0.76 -52.37
C GLN A 683 -28.64 0.50 -53.11
N LEU A 684 -27.42 0.46 -53.64
CA LEU A 684 -26.84 1.55 -54.44
C LEU A 684 -27.55 1.72 -55.80
N GLU A 685 -28.01 0.64 -56.44
CA GLU A 685 -28.85 0.71 -57.65
C GLU A 685 -30.20 1.37 -57.37
N VAL A 686 -30.84 1.05 -56.24
CA VAL A 686 -32.08 1.72 -55.80
C VAL A 686 -31.82 3.20 -55.48
N GLU A 687 -30.71 3.54 -54.83
CA GLU A 687 -30.34 4.94 -54.57
C GLU A 687 -30.02 5.73 -55.86
N ALA A 688 -29.36 5.10 -56.84
CA ALA A 688 -29.11 5.70 -58.14
C ALA A 688 -30.41 5.88 -58.95
N ALA A 689 -31.30 4.89 -58.95
CA ALA A 689 -32.59 4.95 -59.66
C ALA A 689 -33.53 6.01 -59.05
N THR A 690 -33.59 6.11 -57.73
CA THR A 690 -34.39 7.13 -57.02
C THR A 690 -33.83 8.54 -57.23
N ASN A 691 -32.51 8.72 -57.18
CA ASN A 691 -31.87 10.01 -57.54
C ASN A 691 -32.11 10.40 -59.02
N ALA A 692 -32.09 9.44 -59.95
CA ALA A 692 -32.40 9.69 -61.36
C ALA A 692 -33.87 10.10 -61.56
N LEU A 693 -34.81 9.44 -60.88
CA LEU A 693 -36.23 9.81 -60.87
C LEU A 693 -36.47 11.21 -60.30
N GLN A 694 -35.84 11.54 -59.17
CA GLN A 694 -35.92 12.88 -58.58
C GLN A 694 -35.42 13.96 -59.56
N LYS A 695 -34.26 13.74 -60.19
CA LYS A 695 -33.68 14.67 -61.16
C LYS A 695 -34.55 14.82 -62.42
N LEU A 696 -35.20 13.74 -62.87
CA LEU A 696 -36.19 13.80 -63.96
C LEU A 696 -37.44 14.60 -63.55
N ALA A 697 -37.93 14.46 -62.32
CA ALA A 697 -39.06 15.25 -61.82
C ALA A 697 -38.72 16.75 -61.79
N ASP A 698 -37.54 17.11 -61.29
CA ASP A 698 -37.08 18.50 -61.23
C ASP A 698 -36.88 19.10 -62.63
N MET A 699 -36.30 18.34 -63.57
CA MET A 699 -36.22 18.73 -64.98
C MET A 699 -37.61 18.88 -65.63
N SER A 700 -38.58 18.01 -65.30
CA SER A 700 -39.95 18.11 -65.82
C SER A 700 -40.64 19.38 -65.32
N ARG A 701 -40.40 19.76 -64.05
CA ARG A 701 -40.93 20.96 -63.41
C ARG A 701 -40.30 22.22 -63.99
N GLU A 702 -38.99 22.21 -64.24
CA GLU A 702 -38.31 23.28 -64.97
C GLU A 702 -38.85 23.46 -66.40
N LEU A 703 -39.05 22.37 -67.15
CA LEU A 703 -39.60 22.43 -68.50
C LEU A 703 -41.03 22.95 -68.50
N LEU A 704 -41.86 22.53 -67.54
CA LEU A 704 -43.21 23.04 -67.36
C LEU A 704 -43.20 24.55 -67.05
N ASN A 705 -42.34 25.00 -66.14
CA ASN A 705 -42.18 26.42 -65.81
C ASN A 705 -41.69 27.24 -67.01
N LYS A 706 -40.72 26.74 -67.79
CA LYS A 706 -40.23 27.38 -69.03
C LYS A 706 -41.33 27.45 -70.11
N ALA A 707 -42.14 26.40 -70.26
CA ALA A 707 -43.28 26.35 -71.18
C ALA A 707 -44.47 27.23 -70.73
N ILE A 708 -44.58 27.53 -69.44
CA ILE A 708 -45.53 28.54 -68.92
C ILE A 708 -45.02 29.94 -69.23
N LEU A 709 -43.75 30.23 -68.93
CA LEU A 709 -43.12 31.54 -69.18
C LEU A 709 -43.05 31.93 -70.66
N SER A 710 -42.85 30.96 -71.57
CA SER A 710 -42.88 31.24 -73.02
C SER A 710 -44.25 31.72 -73.50
N VAL A 711 -45.34 31.24 -72.88
CA VAL A 711 -46.70 31.70 -73.19
C VAL A 711 -46.97 33.11 -72.64
N GLU A 712 -46.31 33.51 -71.55
CA GLU A 712 -46.42 34.86 -71.00
C GLU A 712 -45.60 35.90 -71.79
N ALA A 713 -44.44 35.50 -72.34
CA ALA A 713 -43.61 36.34 -73.20
C ALA A 713 -44.31 36.73 -74.51
N ASP A 714 -44.91 35.77 -75.22
CA ASP A 714 -45.63 36.03 -76.48
C ASP A 714 -46.90 36.87 -76.27
N ASN A 715 -47.52 36.81 -75.09
CA ASN A 715 -48.70 37.61 -74.75
C ASN A 715 -48.37 39.10 -74.48
N TYR A 716 -47.09 39.48 -74.35
CA TYR A 716 -46.64 40.86 -74.18
C TYR A 716 -46.15 41.53 -75.47
N ILE A 717 -45.93 40.77 -76.55
CA ILE A 717 -45.42 41.28 -77.85
C ILE A 717 -46.57 41.80 -78.75
N SER A 718 -47.83 41.47 -78.44
CA SER A 718 -48.99 41.86 -79.25
C SER A 718 -49.39 43.35 -79.16
N ILE A 719 -48.69 44.17 -78.35
CA ILE A 719 -48.97 45.60 -78.17
C ILE A 719 -47.66 46.37 -78.25
N VAL A 720 -47.58 47.36 -79.17
CA VAL A 720 -46.44 48.26 -79.48
C VAL A 720 -45.44 47.72 -80.54
N GLN A 721 -45.81 47.81 -81.83
CA GLN A 721 -45.18 48.76 -82.78
C GLN A 721 -45.86 48.74 -84.17
N SER A 722 -46.09 49.92 -84.72
CA SER A 722 -46.69 50.16 -86.04
C SER A 722 -45.77 51.04 -86.88
N ASN A 723 -45.66 50.72 -88.18
CA ASN A 723 -44.86 51.41 -89.22
C ASN A 723 -43.34 51.12 -89.07
N ASP A 724 -42.54 50.92 -90.13
CA ASP A 724 -42.70 51.27 -91.54
C ASP A 724 -42.12 50.19 -92.50
N ASN A 725 -42.30 50.37 -93.82
CA ASN A 725 -41.85 49.50 -94.93
C ASN A 725 -40.32 49.18 -94.87
N ASP A 726 -39.80 48.02 -95.34
CA ASP A 726 -39.80 47.55 -96.74
C ASP A 726 -39.06 46.18 -96.89
N LYS A 727 -39.25 45.47 -98.02
CA LYS A 727 -38.46 44.30 -98.54
C LYS A 727 -38.51 42.91 -97.86
N LYS A 728 -39.47 42.10 -98.35
CA LYS A 728 -39.28 40.79 -99.02
C LYS A 728 -38.27 39.77 -98.46
N SER A 729 -38.78 38.74 -97.75
CA SER A 729 -38.35 37.34 -97.89
C SER A 729 -39.52 36.41 -97.56
N ASP A 730 -39.69 35.34 -98.34
CA ASP A 730 -40.77 34.36 -98.14
C ASP A 730 -40.49 33.46 -96.92
N LEU A 731 -41.43 33.36 -95.98
CA LEU A 731 -42.03 32.09 -95.55
C LEU A 731 -43.24 32.30 -94.61
N ILE A 732 -44.17 31.33 -94.66
CA ILE A 732 -45.27 31.09 -93.70
C ILE A 732 -46.40 32.13 -93.69
N THR A 733 -47.57 31.69 -94.14
CA THR A 733 -48.82 31.94 -93.40
C THR A 733 -49.26 30.61 -92.81
N ASP A 734 -49.48 30.62 -91.50
CA ASP A 734 -50.60 30.00 -90.74
C ASP A 734 -51.24 28.73 -91.33
N ILE A 735 -51.50 27.68 -90.56
CA ILE A 735 -52.29 27.67 -89.32
C ILE A 735 -51.83 26.48 -88.44
N ASN A 736 -51.78 26.64 -87.10
CA ASN A 736 -51.80 25.60 -86.02
C ASN A 736 -50.88 25.90 -84.80
N ASN A 737 -50.08 26.97 -84.78
CA ASN A 737 -49.09 27.15 -83.70
C ASN A 737 -49.67 27.41 -82.30
N SER A 738 -50.91 27.91 -82.14
CA SER A 738 -51.59 27.96 -80.83
C SER A 738 -51.91 26.56 -80.29
N ASP A 739 -52.33 25.68 -81.19
CA ASP A 739 -52.83 24.35 -80.84
C ASP A 739 -51.67 23.41 -80.59
N CYS A 740 -50.60 23.50 -81.40
CA CYS A 740 -49.33 22.84 -81.15
C CYS A 740 -48.71 23.23 -79.80
N LEU A 741 -48.69 24.53 -79.45
CA LEU A 741 -48.06 25.00 -78.21
C LEU A 741 -48.92 24.69 -76.97
N THR A 742 -50.26 24.71 -77.09
CA THR A 742 -51.15 24.21 -76.03
C THR A 742 -51.14 22.69 -75.88
N GLU A 743 -50.97 21.94 -76.97
CA GLU A 743 -50.78 20.49 -76.95
C GLU A 743 -49.43 20.11 -76.33
N VAL A 744 -48.34 20.83 -76.65
CA VAL A 744 -47.03 20.71 -75.98
C VAL A 744 -47.16 21.04 -74.50
N LYS A 745 -47.86 22.12 -74.12
CA LYS A 745 -48.10 22.45 -72.70
C LYS A 745 -48.89 21.35 -71.98
N ALA A 746 -49.93 20.80 -72.61
CA ALA A 746 -50.70 19.68 -72.08
C ALA A 746 -49.92 18.35 -72.06
N GLY A 747 -48.95 18.17 -72.97
CA GLY A 747 -48.02 17.04 -72.99
C GLY A 747 -46.98 17.12 -71.87
N VAL A 748 -46.32 18.27 -71.73
CA VAL A 748 -45.34 18.54 -70.66
C VAL A 748 -46.01 18.49 -69.28
N ALA A 749 -47.22 19.03 -69.13
CA ALA A 749 -47.98 18.89 -67.88
C ALA A 749 -48.31 17.43 -67.56
N ARG A 750 -48.76 16.63 -68.55
CA ARG A 750 -49.03 15.19 -68.36
C ARG A 750 -47.76 14.41 -68.00
N LEU A 751 -46.64 14.68 -68.66
CA LEU A 751 -45.34 14.08 -68.35
C LEU A 751 -44.84 14.46 -66.95
N SER A 752 -45.00 15.72 -66.55
CA SER A 752 -44.65 16.17 -65.20
C SER A 752 -45.51 15.47 -64.14
N THR A 753 -46.84 15.41 -64.30
CA THR A 753 -47.72 14.66 -63.37
C THR A 753 -47.42 13.17 -63.31
N LEU A 754 -47.01 12.55 -64.43
CA LEU A 754 -46.65 11.13 -64.47
C LEU A 754 -45.30 10.89 -63.79
N THR A 755 -44.35 11.82 -63.90
CA THR A 755 -43.05 11.74 -63.25
C THR A 755 -43.18 11.97 -61.74
N GLU A 756 -44.05 12.90 -61.30
CA GLU A 756 -44.38 13.10 -59.89
C GLU A 756 -45.11 11.90 -59.28
N LEU A 757 -46.01 11.23 -60.03
CA LEU A 757 -46.62 9.96 -59.60
C LEU A 757 -45.59 8.85 -59.41
N LEU A 758 -44.63 8.69 -60.33
CA LEU A 758 -43.56 7.69 -60.22
C LEU A 758 -42.63 7.97 -59.02
N VAL A 759 -42.35 9.25 -58.73
CA VAL A 759 -41.59 9.66 -57.53
C VAL A 759 -42.34 9.33 -56.23
N MET A 760 -43.67 9.56 -56.19
CA MET A 760 -44.50 9.18 -55.05
C MET A 760 -44.62 7.65 -54.88
N GLU A 761 -44.75 6.90 -55.98
CA GLU A 761 -44.85 5.43 -55.97
C GLU A 761 -43.51 4.77 -55.59
N ALA A 762 -42.39 5.42 -55.90
CA ALA A 762 -41.05 5.06 -55.39
C ALA A 762 -40.82 5.45 -53.91
N GLY A 763 -41.80 6.04 -53.23
CA GLY A 763 -41.71 6.41 -51.81
C GLY A 763 -40.83 7.64 -51.50
N ILE A 764 -40.43 8.38 -52.53
CA ILE A 764 -39.59 9.59 -52.38
C ILE A 764 -40.50 10.74 -51.92
N VAL A 765 -40.29 11.22 -50.69
CA VAL A 765 -41.02 12.37 -50.17
C VAL A 765 -40.47 13.64 -50.81
N ALA A 766 -41.29 14.31 -51.63
CA ALA A 766 -40.92 15.58 -52.24
C ALA A 766 -40.55 16.62 -51.15
N ALA A 767 -39.36 17.21 -51.28
CA ALA A 767 -38.99 18.39 -50.50
C ALA A 767 -39.81 19.59 -51.01
N ASN A 768 -40.58 20.20 -50.10
CA ASN A 768 -41.29 21.48 -50.32
C ASN A 768 -40.32 22.67 -50.30
#